data_AF-A0A957SN16-F1
#
_entry.id   AF-A0A957SN16-F1
#
_cell.length_a   1.000
_cell.length_b   1.000
_cell.length_c   1.000
_cell.angle_alpha   90.00
_cell.angle_beta   90.00
_cell.angle_gamma   90.00
#
_symmetry.space_group_name_H-M   'P 1'
#
loop_
_entity.id
_entity.type
_entity.pdbx_description
1 polymer ?
#
loop_
_entity_poly.entity_id
_entity_poly.type
_entity_poly.pdbx_seq_one_letter_code
_entity_poly.pdbx_strand_id
1 'polypeptide(L)'
;MQPITLTVNGQTHTLNVDPETPLLYILRNDLNLKGPKYGCGEEQCYACKVLIDGSDTPSCKLPVSQAQGSEITTVEGLGSADAMHPLQEAFMEEQAIQCGYCVSGMIVAAQGLLNRTRYPTDDEIRAALDGNLCRCGVYERVRRAIKLRIGRPQWDPIYEMIDAPPLSNAPAPRQGLPGPLQQTPDLDAWIRINADETVTVFTGKVEIGQGIKTAVAQLAAEELDVALSRIRVVAVDTELSPDEGTTAGSMSVENSGSSVRQAAAEARHHLLNLAHEELEAECTPGALAVADGLITDPVSGRQTSYWALFGGQRFGRPITGSVQPKQFDAHNLVGQAAKRLDLPAKVTGAPSFVHDLTLPNMAHGRIVRPPSYNARLVSFDEERVAAMPGILHIVRNGSFLGVIAEREEQAIAARAALHECAVWEGATALPAPEALYDLLLSQPTQDHLIVDGALSDEPIPSIQQTHETRTLSATYYRPYHMHGALGPSAAVAQWDGEKMTVWSHTQGPYPLRAALAPVLGLAQENIHVIHQEGAGCYGHNGADDVALDAALLARALPGRPVSLKWMRTDEHTWEPYGPAMILKMQADLDAHGQIAAWNQDTWSYPHSGRPRADAAESSGLLAAWHLETPISPPPRRIPRGRHTGSYRNADPLYVYPQRRVVVHEAADSPLRTSSMRSLGAYANVFGIESFMDELALAAGVDPVAFRLHHLHDERAKAVIEAAAAKIGWRARTAPTKADHGQGIAFAQYKNIQCYAAIAVEASVDRASGQIKLERVVIAADAGQVVNPDGLSNQLEGGFVQAASWTLLEEVQFDRHGITSRDWETYPILRFTQMPTLETVILNRPELPFLGSGEATQNPTPAAIANAVFDAVGVRLRQIPFTPARVLAEVQSGQAAE
;
A
#
# COMPACT_ATOMS: atom_id res chain seq x y z
N MET A 1 20.38 20.11 -30.97
CA MET A 1 21.17 18.89 -30.68
C MET A 1 22.64 19.16 -30.91
N GLN A 2 23.50 18.67 -30.02
CA GLN A 2 24.95 18.74 -30.09
C GLN A 2 25.53 17.39 -29.61
N PRO A 3 26.74 16.99 -30.05
CA PRO A 3 27.40 15.80 -29.54
C PRO A 3 27.82 16.01 -28.07
N ILE A 4 27.30 15.17 -27.18
CA ILE A 4 27.65 15.10 -25.76
C ILE A 4 28.29 13.74 -25.48
N THR A 5 29.42 13.74 -24.77
CA THR A 5 30.13 12.50 -24.38
C THR A 5 30.01 12.27 -22.88
N LEU A 6 29.49 11.11 -22.48
CA LEU A 6 29.30 10.71 -21.09
C LEU A 6 30.04 9.40 -20.81
N THR A 7 30.58 9.24 -19.61
CA THR A 7 31.05 7.95 -19.11
C THR A 7 30.05 7.43 -18.09
N VAL A 8 29.28 6.40 -18.46
CA VAL A 8 28.21 5.83 -17.63
C VAL A 8 28.54 4.35 -17.34
N ASN A 9 28.58 3.98 -16.06
CA ASN A 9 28.90 2.62 -15.60
C ASN A 9 30.19 2.06 -16.25
N GLY A 10 31.22 2.92 -16.36
CA GLY A 10 32.51 2.59 -16.98
C GLY A 10 32.52 2.56 -18.52
N GLN A 11 31.39 2.81 -19.20
CA GLN A 11 31.29 2.84 -20.66
C GLN A 11 31.16 4.27 -21.17
N THR A 12 31.89 4.60 -22.25
CA THR A 12 31.80 5.93 -22.87
C THR A 12 30.77 5.93 -23.99
N HIS A 13 29.82 6.86 -23.92
CA HIS A 13 28.76 7.05 -24.91
C HIS A 13 28.88 8.45 -25.51
N THR A 14 28.76 8.55 -26.84
CA THR A 14 28.63 9.85 -27.52
C THR A 14 27.23 9.91 -28.14
N LEU A 15 26.44 10.88 -27.68
CA LEU A 15 25.02 11.02 -28.01
C LEU A 15 24.80 12.38 -28.64
N ASN A 16 23.93 12.46 -29.67
CA ASN A 16 23.54 13.74 -30.26
C ASN A 16 22.20 14.19 -29.66
N VAL A 17 22.24 15.01 -28.62
CA VAL A 17 21.08 15.36 -27.80
C VAL A 17 21.02 16.86 -27.54
N ASP A 18 19.92 17.35 -26.97
CA ASP A 18 19.87 18.72 -26.47
C ASP A 18 20.73 18.82 -25.19
N PRO A 19 21.70 19.75 -25.12
CA PRO A 19 22.52 19.96 -23.92
C PRO A 19 21.72 20.22 -22.63
N GLU A 20 20.50 20.74 -22.75
CA GLU A 20 19.62 21.03 -21.62
C GLU A 20 18.70 19.86 -21.25
N THR A 21 18.71 18.74 -21.98
CA THR A 21 17.94 17.55 -21.60
C THR A 21 18.39 17.05 -20.23
N PRO A 22 17.47 16.85 -19.27
CA PRO A 22 17.85 16.29 -17.97
C PRO A 22 18.47 14.89 -18.10
N LEU A 23 19.54 14.66 -17.34
CA LEU A 23 20.33 13.42 -17.36
C LEU A 23 19.46 12.18 -17.17
N LEU A 24 18.40 12.27 -16.35
CA LEU A 24 17.44 11.17 -16.15
C LEU A 24 16.91 10.60 -17.48
N TYR A 25 16.55 11.45 -18.43
CA TYR A 25 15.98 11.01 -19.70
C TYR A 25 17.03 10.43 -20.62
N ILE A 26 18.27 10.93 -20.56
CA ILE A 26 19.40 10.34 -21.30
C ILE A 26 19.67 8.91 -20.82
N LEU A 27 19.73 8.71 -19.50
CA LEU A 27 19.94 7.39 -18.90
C LEU A 27 18.80 6.43 -19.26
N ARG A 28 17.55 6.88 -19.17
CA ARG A 28 16.38 6.02 -19.36
C ARG A 28 16.02 5.77 -20.82
N ASN A 29 16.08 6.79 -21.68
CA ASN A 29 15.61 6.72 -23.07
C ASN A 29 16.72 6.26 -24.01
N ASP A 30 17.92 6.85 -23.91
CA ASP A 30 19.01 6.59 -24.84
C ASP A 30 19.91 5.42 -24.40
N LEU A 31 20.15 5.27 -23.10
CA LEU A 31 21.01 4.21 -22.56
C LEU A 31 20.24 3.01 -21.97
N ASN A 32 18.92 3.11 -21.90
CA ASN A 32 18.03 2.07 -21.36
C ASN A 32 18.35 1.63 -19.91
N LEU A 33 18.91 2.52 -19.11
CA LEU A 33 19.17 2.33 -17.68
C LEU A 33 17.97 2.82 -16.87
N LYS A 34 17.21 1.88 -16.30
CA LYS A 34 15.92 2.14 -15.66
C LYS A 34 16.00 2.33 -14.15
N GLY A 35 17.17 2.14 -13.55
CA GLY A 35 17.44 2.29 -12.13
C GLY A 35 17.07 3.68 -11.60
N PRO A 36 17.59 4.77 -12.17
CA PRO A 36 17.13 6.12 -11.84
C PRO A 36 15.65 6.28 -12.18
N LYS A 37 14.79 6.49 -11.18
CA LYS A 37 13.33 6.52 -11.37
C LYS A 37 12.80 7.93 -11.57
N TYR A 38 11.76 8.07 -12.40
CA TYR A 38 10.95 9.29 -12.47
C TYR A 38 9.93 9.31 -11.31
N GLY A 39 10.33 9.83 -10.15
CA GLY A 39 9.47 9.90 -8.96
C GLY A 39 8.66 11.20 -8.82
N CYS A 40 9.31 12.36 -8.92
CA CYS A 40 8.62 13.66 -8.84
C CYS A 40 8.92 14.59 -10.01
N GLY A 41 10.10 14.48 -10.63
CA GLY A 41 10.59 15.47 -11.60
C GLY A 41 11.14 16.74 -10.95
N GLU A 42 10.98 16.91 -9.64
CA GLU A 42 11.23 18.16 -8.92
C GLU A 42 12.44 18.14 -7.97
N GLU A 43 13.23 17.06 -7.95
CA GLU A 43 14.34 16.87 -7.00
C GLU A 43 13.92 16.84 -5.51
N GLN A 44 12.67 16.46 -5.23
CA GLN A 44 12.16 16.40 -3.85
C GLN A 44 12.11 14.99 -3.24
N CYS A 45 12.02 13.94 -4.07
CA CYS A 45 11.89 12.55 -3.61
C CYS A 45 13.19 11.72 -3.68
N TYR A 46 14.15 12.19 -4.48
CA TYR A 46 15.45 11.55 -4.74
C TYR A 46 15.46 10.10 -5.25
N ALA A 47 14.34 9.61 -5.80
CA ALA A 47 14.29 8.31 -6.47
C ALA A 47 15.14 8.26 -7.78
N CYS A 48 15.54 9.42 -8.30
CA CYS A 48 16.32 9.58 -9.53
C CYS A 48 17.84 9.69 -9.31
N LYS A 49 18.33 9.55 -8.07
CA LYS A 49 19.76 9.77 -7.76
C LYS A 49 20.68 8.83 -8.55
N VAL A 50 21.82 9.37 -8.97
CA VAL A 50 22.98 8.69 -9.55
C VAL A 50 24.24 9.16 -8.82
N LEU A 51 25.37 8.44 -8.93
CA LEU A 51 26.66 8.98 -8.53
C LEU A 51 27.26 9.78 -9.70
N ILE A 52 27.74 10.99 -9.42
CA ILE A 52 28.58 11.81 -10.30
C ILE A 52 29.92 11.98 -9.60
N ASP A 53 31.00 11.45 -10.18
CA ASP A 53 32.34 11.45 -9.59
C ASP A 53 32.34 10.94 -8.12
N GLY A 54 31.57 9.87 -7.89
CA GLY A 54 31.40 9.23 -6.59
C GLY A 54 30.42 9.92 -5.62
N SER A 55 29.82 11.06 -5.99
CA SER A 55 28.85 11.78 -5.15
C SER A 55 27.41 11.62 -5.65
N ASP A 56 26.49 11.27 -4.75
CA ASP A 56 25.07 11.12 -5.11
C ASP A 56 24.42 12.47 -5.48
N THR A 57 23.79 12.52 -6.65
CA THR A 57 23.19 13.72 -7.25
C THR A 57 21.85 13.36 -7.89
N PRO A 58 20.76 14.13 -7.70
CA PRO A 58 19.51 13.91 -8.42
C PRO A 58 19.69 14.16 -9.93
N SER A 59 19.15 13.27 -10.77
CA SER A 59 19.31 13.37 -12.23
C SER A 59 18.12 14.02 -12.95
N CYS A 60 17.00 14.26 -12.26
CA CYS A 60 15.75 14.65 -12.92
C CYS A 60 15.70 16.10 -13.40
N LYS A 61 16.56 16.99 -12.88
CA LYS A 61 16.75 18.35 -13.41
C LYS A 61 18.19 18.68 -13.82
N LEU A 62 19.16 17.84 -13.48
CA LEU A 62 20.57 18.01 -13.89
C LEU A 62 20.68 18.00 -15.43
N PRO A 63 21.04 19.11 -16.10
CA PRO A 63 21.26 19.12 -17.54
C PRO A 63 22.41 18.19 -17.93
N VAL A 64 22.26 17.45 -19.04
CA VAL A 64 23.30 16.52 -19.50
C VAL A 64 24.62 17.23 -19.83
N SER A 65 24.57 18.49 -20.26
CA SER A 65 25.75 19.33 -20.50
C SER A 65 26.64 19.50 -19.26
N GLN A 66 26.04 19.54 -18.06
CA GLN A 66 26.75 19.67 -16.79
C GLN A 66 27.35 18.35 -16.31
N ALA A 67 26.83 17.22 -16.78
CA ALA A 67 27.36 15.89 -16.47
C ALA A 67 28.47 15.46 -17.46
N GLN A 68 28.73 16.25 -18.50
CA GLN A 68 29.76 15.95 -19.49
C GLN A 68 31.15 15.92 -18.86
N GLY A 69 31.90 14.84 -19.11
CA GLY A 69 33.25 14.65 -18.61
C GLY A 69 33.35 14.05 -17.20
N SER A 70 32.23 13.90 -16.49
CA SER A 70 32.17 13.19 -15.21
C SER A 70 31.97 11.68 -15.39
N GLU A 71 32.36 10.92 -14.37
CA GLU A 71 32.02 9.50 -14.24
C GLU A 71 30.64 9.36 -13.58
N ILE A 72 29.71 8.73 -14.29
CA ILE A 72 28.33 8.53 -13.86
C ILE A 72 28.16 7.06 -13.48
N THR A 73 27.71 6.77 -12.25
CA THR A 73 27.36 5.41 -11.83
C THR A 73 25.89 5.35 -11.41
N THR A 74 25.11 4.52 -12.10
CA THR A 74 23.74 4.20 -11.71
C THR A 74 23.71 2.99 -10.77
N VAL A 75 22.53 2.62 -10.25
CA VAL A 75 22.43 1.41 -9.40
C VAL A 75 22.82 0.14 -10.17
N GLU A 76 22.54 0.08 -11.48
CA GLU A 76 22.97 -1.00 -12.38
C GLU A 76 24.50 -1.08 -12.50
N GLY A 77 25.19 0.06 -12.37
CA GLY A 77 26.65 0.15 -12.39
C GLY A 77 27.31 -0.37 -11.12
N LEU A 78 26.57 -0.50 -10.01
CA LEU A 78 27.10 -1.10 -8.78
C LEU A 78 27.19 -2.63 -8.88
N GLY A 79 26.19 -3.26 -9.51
CA GLY A 79 26.11 -4.72 -9.62
C GLY A 79 24.83 -5.20 -10.29
N SER A 80 24.80 -6.49 -10.65
CA SER A 80 23.69 -7.18 -11.32
C SER A 80 23.05 -8.22 -10.41
N ALA A 81 21.97 -8.88 -10.87
CA ALA A 81 21.32 -9.93 -10.10
C ALA A 81 22.22 -11.15 -9.86
N ASP A 82 23.12 -11.44 -10.79
CA ASP A 82 24.07 -12.57 -10.72
C ASP A 82 25.35 -12.23 -9.94
N ALA A 83 25.66 -10.93 -9.82
CA ALA A 83 26.85 -10.43 -9.13
C ALA A 83 26.51 -9.08 -8.48
N MET A 84 25.83 -9.15 -7.33
CA MET A 84 25.40 -7.97 -6.60
C MET A 84 26.59 -7.27 -5.93
N HIS A 85 26.53 -5.94 -5.87
CA HIS A 85 27.40 -5.18 -5.00
C HIS A 85 27.12 -5.55 -3.53
N PRO A 86 28.10 -5.56 -2.60
CA PRO A 86 27.82 -5.90 -1.22
C PRO A 86 26.78 -5.00 -0.53
N LEU A 87 26.56 -3.77 -1.03
CA LEU A 87 25.47 -2.90 -0.53
C LEU A 87 24.11 -3.39 -1.02
N GLN A 88 24.02 -3.85 -2.27
CA GLN A 88 22.83 -4.47 -2.84
C GLN A 88 22.49 -5.78 -2.09
N GLU A 89 23.50 -6.61 -1.80
CA GLU A 89 23.35 -7.81 -0.98
C GLU A 89 22.81 -7.49 0.42
N ALA A 90 23.31 -6.43 1.06
CA ALA A 90 22.83 -6.02 2.38
C ALA A 90 21.37 -5.55 2.36
N PHE A 91 20.93 -4.86 1.29
CA PHE A 91 19.52 -4.50 1.11
C PHE A 91 18.63 -5.73 0.88
N MET A 92 19.16 -6.75 0.18
CA MET A 92 18.50 -8.05 0.05
C MET A 92 18.43 -8.78 1.39
N GLU A 93 19.48 -8.76 2.20
CA GLU A 93 19.51 -9.49 3.47
C GLU A 93 18.53 -8.89 4.48
N GLU A 94 18.49 -7.56 4.63
CA GLU A 94 17.56 -6.88 5.54
C GLU A 94 16.15 -6.72 4.96
N GLN A 95 15.90 -7.25 3.75
CA GLN A 95 14.64 -7.12 3.02
C GLN A 95 14.14 -5.66 3.03
N ALA A 96 15.05 -4.71 2.78
CA ALA A 96 14.86 -3.26 2.96
C ALA A 96 13.98 -2.61 1.88
N ILE A 97 12.90 -3.30 1.49
CA ILE A 97 12.14 -3.07 0.27
C ILE A 97 10.69 -3.55 0.46
N GLN A 98 9.74 -2.75 -0.03
CA GLN A 98 8.35 -3.17 -0.25
C GLN A 98 7.97 -3.04 -1.73
N CYS A 99 7.43 -1.89 -2.16
CA CYS A 99 7.16 -1.66 -3.58
C CYS A 99 8.48 -1.57 -4.35
N GLY A 100 9.49 -0.92 -3.77
CA GLY A 100 10.86 -0.83 -4.30
C GLY A 100 11.16 0.38 -5.18
N TYR A 101 10.18 1.25 -5.42
CA TYR A 101 10.35 2.38 -6.33
C TYR A 101 11.41 3.41 -5.86
N CYS A 102 11.55 3.64 -4.55
CA CYS A 102 12.59 4.53 -3.98
C CYS A 102 13.98 3.90 -3.92
N VAL A 103 14.07 2.57 -3.98
CA VAL A 103 15.22 1.83 -3.46
C VAL A 103 16.49 2.12 -4.26
N SER A 104 16.38 2.27 -5.58
CA SER A 104 17.53 2.64 -6.42
C SER A 104 18.17 3.95 -5.96
N GLY A 105 17.36 4.98 -5.70
CA GLY A 105 17.85 6.26 -5.18
C GLY A 105 18.44 6.18 -3.77
N MET A 106 17.91 5.29 -2.92
CA MET A 106 18.42 5.05 -1.56
C MET A 106 19.75 4.29 -1.56
N ILE A 107 19.90 3.26 -2.41
CA ILE A 107 21.17 2.52 -2.57
C ILE A 107 22.26 3.46 -3.08
N VAL A 108 21.94 4.31 -4.07
CA VAL A 108 22.88 5.31 -4.60
C VAL A 108 23.26 6.34 -3.52
N ALA A 109 22.28 6.88 -2.78
CA ALA A 109 22.56 7.82 -1.69
C ALA A 109 23.43 7.18 -0.60
N ALA A 110 23.12 5.94 -0.23
CA ALA A 110 23.92 5.15 0.71
C ALA A 110 25.35 4.94 0.20
N GLN A 111 25.54 4.60 -1.08
CA GLN A 111 26.86 4.47 -1.67
C GLN A 111 27.63 5.80 -1.69
N GLY A 112 26.95 6.90 -2.03
CA GLY A 112 27.52 8.26 -1.97
C GLY A 112 27.98 8.64 -0.57
N LEU A 113 27.20 8.29 0.46
CA LEU A 113 27.63 8.41 1.86
C LEU A 113 28.87 7.56 2.13
N LEU A 114 28.86 6.27 1.76
CA LEU A 114 29.96 5.34 2.06
C LEU A 114 31.27 5.69 1.33
N ASN A 115 31.19 6.38 0.18
CA ASN A 115 32.35 6.92 -0.52
C ASN A 115 33.05 8.04 0.28
N ARG A 116 32.28 8.81 1.06
CA ARG A 116 32.78 9.97 1.83
C ARG A 116 33.05 9.62 3.29
N THR A 117 32.28 8.70 3.85
CA THR A 117 32.33 8.29 5.26
C THR A 117 32.31 6.76 5.35
N ARG A 118 33.46 6.16 5.70
CA ARG A 118 33.63 4.69 5.72
C ARG A 118 32.78 3.97 6.78
N TYR A 119 32.56 4.61 7.93
CA TYR A 119 31.86 4.02 9.08
C TYR A 119 30.85 5.00 9.70
N PRO A 120 29.78 5.35 8.96
CA PRO A 120 28.84 6.35 9.44
C PRO A 120 28.09 5.89 10.70
N THR A 121 27.79 6.84 11.57
CA THR A 121 26.85 6.67 12.69
C THR A 121 25.42 6.57 12.18
N ASP A 122 24.49 6.17 13.05
CA ASP A 122 23.08 6.09 12.67
C ASP A 122 22.51 7.47 12.33
N ASP A 123 22.94 8.52 13.04
CA ASP A 123 22.52 9.90 12.77
C ASP A 123 23.10 10.42 11.45
N GLU A 124 24.35 10.08 11.13
CA GLU A 124 24.94 10.41 9.82
C GLU A 124 24.22 9.72 8.67
N ILE A 125 23.81 8.45 8.85
CA ILE A 125 23.00 7.72 7.86
C ILE A 125 21.65 8.42 7.69
N ARG A 126 20.94 8.69 8.80
CA ARG A 126 19.62 9.33 8.76
C ARG A 126 19.68 10.71 8.10
N ALA A 127 20.68 11.52 8.45
CA ALA A 127 20.87 12.84 7.86
C ALA A 127 21.19 12.77 6.36
N ALA A 128 22.07 11.86 5.95
CA ALA A 128 22.47 11.73 4.53
C ALA A 128 21.32 11.25 3.63
N LEU A 129 20.41 10.44 4.15
CA LEU A 129 19.26 9.91 3.41
C LEU A 129 17.96 10.68 3.67
N ASP A 130 17.94 11.76 4.46
CA ASP A 130 16.70 12.43 4.89
C ASP A 130 15.83 12.97 3.73
N GLY A 131 16.47 13.33 2.61
CA GLY A 131 15.75 13.73 1.40
C GLY A 131 15.18 12.56 0.57
N ASN A 132 15.62 11.33 0.81
CA ASN A 132 15.14 10.13 0.12
C ASN A 132 13.80 9.68 0.73
N LEU A 133 12.70 9.93 0.00
CA LEU A 133 11.35 9.63 0.48
C LEU A 133 10.97 8.15 0.27
N CYS A 134 10.26 7.56 1.24
CA CYS A 134 9.66 6.24 1.14
C CYS A 134 8.22 6.22 1.66
N ARG A 135 7.25 6.00 0.76
CA ARG A 135 5.85 5.86 1.17
C ARG A 135 5.50 4.51 1.82
N CYS A 136 6.30 3.47 1.56
CA CYS A 136 6.18 2.17 2.21
C CYS A 136 6.83 2.11 3.60
N GLY A 137 7.65 3.10 3.98
CA GLY A 137 8.21 3.20 5.32
C GLY A 137 9.37 2.26 5.67
N VAL A 138 10.20 1.83 4.70
CA VAL A 138 11.32 0.88 4.94
C VAL A 138 12.59 1.52 5.54
N TYR A 139 12.48 2.72 6.11
CA TYR A 139 13.61 3.55 6.53
C TYR A 139 14.57 2.85 7.50
N GLU A 140 14.06 2.17 8.52
CA GLU A 140 14.88 1.46 9.52
C GLU A 140 15.62 0.27 8.91
N ARG A 141 14.99 -0.46 7.99
CA ARG A 141 15.62 -1.57 7.26
C ARG A 141 16.74 -1.08 6.34
N VAL A 142 16.56 0.08 5.70
CA VAL A 142 17.63 0.72 4.91
C VAL A 142 18.82 1.10 5.78
N ARG A 143 18.58 1.69 6.96
CA ARG A 143 19.65 2.00 7.93
C ARG A 143 20.42 0.73 8.31
N ARG A 144 19.70 -0.35 8.67
CA ARG A 144 20.31 -1.66 9.00
C ARG A 144 21.12 -2.23 7.84
N ALA A 145 20.63 -2.15 6.60
CA ALA A 145 21.36 -2.63 5.42
C ALA A 145 22.70 -1.90 5.25
N ILE A 146 22.73 -0.58 5.44
CA ILE A 146 23.96 0.22 5.37
C ILE A 146 24.95 -0.19 6.47
N LYS A 147 24.45 -0.46 7.67
CA LYS A 147 25.28 -0.90 8.80
C LYS A 147 25.79 -2.33 8.65
N LEU A 148 24.98 -3.22 8.06
CA LEU A 148 25.37 -4.58 7.71
C LEU A 148 26.49 -4.53 6.67
N ARG A 149 26.35 -3.69 5.63
CA ARG A 149 27.36 -3.47 4.60
C ARG A 149 28.74 -3.09 5.15
N ILE A 150 28.81 -2.31 6.23
CA ILE A 150 30.09 -1.88 6.84
C ILE A 150 30.60 -2.84 7.92
N GLY A 151 29.95 -3.99 8.11
CA GLY A 151 30.34 -5.01 9.09
C GLY A 151 30.09 -4.60 10.54
N ARG A 152 29.07 -3.77 10.80
CA ARG A 152 28.71 -3.32 12.16
C ARG A 152 27.21 -3.56 12.48
N PRO A 153 26.72 -4.82 12.40
CA PRO A 153 25.39 -5.14 12.88
C PRO A 153 25.34 -5.03 14.40
N GLN A 154 24.67 -4.00 14.92
CA GLN A 154 24.46 -3.78 16.36
C GLN A 154 23.01 -3.39 16.58
N TRP A 155 22.15 -4.40 16.66
CA TRP A 155 20.72 -4.26 16.91
C TRP A 155 20.13 -5.62 17.29
N ASP A 156 18.99 -5.57 17.96
CA ASP A 156 18.12 -6.73 18.08
C ASP A 156 17.44 -7.03 16.73
N PRO A 157 16.97 -8.27 16.51
CA PRO A 157 16.09 -8.58 15.38
C PRO A 157 14.95 -7.56 15.29
N ILE A 158 14.66 -7.07 14.08
CA ILE A 158 13.58 -6.08 13.88
C ILE A 158 12.21 -6.66 14.23
N TYR A 159 12.10 -7.99 14.18
CA TYR A 159 10.98 -8.73 14.72
C TYR A 159 11.44 -9.95 15.50
N GLU A 160 10.64 -10.34 16.48
CA GLU A 160 10.68 -11.65 17.12
C GLU A 160 9.36 -12.36 16.87
N MET A 161 9.42 -13.66 16.58
CA MET A 161 8.24 -14.51 16.50
C MET A 161 8.19 -15.39 17.74
N ILE A 162 7.07 -15.31 18.46
CA ILE A 162 6.82 -16.07 19.68
C ILE A 162 5.63 -17.00 19.47
N ASP A 163 5.63 -18.11 20.21
CA ASP A 163 4.44 -18.96 20.32
C ASP A 163 3.37 -18.19 21.08
N ALA A 164 2.19 -18.08 20.47
CA ALA A 164 1.10 -17.37 21.11
C ALA A 164 0.53 -18.19 22.29
N PRO A 165 0.01 -17.55 23.35
CA PRO A 165 -0.66 -18.25 24.44
C PRO A 165 -1.80 -19.15 23.92
N PRO A 166 -1.99 -20.37 24.47
CA PRO A 166 -3.04 -21.27 24.02
C PRO A 166 -4.42 -20.66 24.24
N LEU A 167 -5.34 -20.92 23.30
CA LEU A 167 -6.72 -20.45 23.40
C LEU A 167 -7.57 -21.46 24.18
N SER A 168 -8.48 -20.96 25.02
CA SER A 168 -9.45 -21.80 25.73
C SER A 168 -10.43 -22.48 24.78
N ASN A 169 -10.77 -21.83 23.66
CA ASN A 169 -11.57 -22.38 22.57
C ASN A 169 -10.96 -22.01 21.21
N ALA A 170 -10.26 -22.96 20.58
CA ALA A 170 -9.79 -22.76 19.22
C ALA A 170 -10.97 -22.81 18.23
N PRO A 171 -11.08 -21.87 17.27
CA PRO A 171 -12.11 -21.92 16.24
C PRO A 171 -11.94 -23.17 15.36
N ALA A 172 -13.06 -23.78 14.97
CA ALA A 172 -13.04 -24.93 14.08
C ALA A 172 -12.44 -24.57 12.71
N PRO A 173 -11.76 -25.51 12.02
CA PRO A 173 -11.28 -25.30 10.66
C PRO A 173 -12.43 -24.94 9.72
N ARG A 174 -12.22 -23.98 8.80
CA ARG A 174 -13.17 -23.70 7.72
C ARG A 174 -13.35 -24.96 6.86
N GLN A 175 -14.59 -25.37 6.65
CA GLN A 175 -14.94 -26.48 5.75
C GLN A 175 -15.33 -25.95 4.36
N GLY A 176 -14.96 -26.69 3.31
CA GLY A 176 -15.30 -26.38 1.92
C GLY A 176 -14.20 -25.62 1.17
N LEU A 177 -14.44 -25.37 -0.13
CA LEU A 177 -13.49 -24.69 -1.00
C LEU A 177 -13.27 -23.22 -0.57
N PRO A 178 -12.01 -22.75 -0.47
CA PRO A 178 -11.68 -21.33 -0.39
C PRO A 178 -12.44 -20.50 -1.42
N GLY A 179 -12.83 -19.28 -1.05
CA GLY A 179 -13.75 -18.43 -1.83
C GLY A 179 -13.48 -18.39 -3.34
N PRO A 180 -12.26 -18.03 -3.80
CA PRO A 180 -11.95 -17.99 -5.23
C PRO A 180 -12.11 -19.34 -5.96
N LEU A 181 -11.85 -20.47 -5.28
CA LEU A 181 -12.02 -21.80 -5.88
C LEU A 181 -13.48 -22.17 -6.13
N GLN A 182 -14.42 -21.51 -5.45
CA GLN A 182 -15.86 -21.69 -5.71
C GLN A 182 -16.26 -21.12 -7.08
N GLN A 183 -15.52 -20.12 -7.58
CA GLN A 183 -15.77 -19.46 -8.86
C GLN A 183 -14.91 -20.02 -9.98
N THR A 184 -13.68 -20.42 -9.67
CA THR A 184 -12.74 -21.02 -10.63
C THR A 184 -12.18 -22.32 -10.06
N PRO A 185 -12.96 -23.42 -10.09
CA PRO A 185 -12.52 -24.71 -9.56
C PRO A 185 -11.59 -25.48 -10.50
N ASP A 186 -11.33 -25.01 -11.73
CA ASP A 186 -10.43 -25.71 -12.66
C ASP A 186 -8.97 -25.68 -12.16
N LEU A 187 -8.35 -26.85 -11.96
CA LEU A 187 -6.98 -26.94 -11.44
C LEU A 187 -5.95 -26.29 -12.38
N ASP A 188 -6.17 -26.38 -13.70
CA ASP A 188 -5.26 -25.80 -14.70
C ASP A 188 -5.25 -24.26 -14.66
N ALA A 189 -6.25 -23.63 -14.03
CA ALA A 189 -6.30 -22.18 -13.82
C ALA A 189 -5.42 -21.70 -12.65
N TRP A 190 -4.85 -22.62 -11.86
CA TRP A 190 -4.07 -22.28 -10.65
C TRP A 190 -2.64 -22.81 -10.69
N ILE A 191 -2.44 -24.04 -11.18
CA ILE A 191 -1.12 -24.71 -11.15
C ILE A 191 -0.83 -25.40 -12.47
N ARG A 192 0.41 -25.25 -12.94
CA ARG A 192 0.96 -26.00 -14.07
C ARG A 192 2.33 -26.56 -13.74
N ILE A 193 2.52 -27.85 -13.96
CA ILE A 193 3.81 -28.54 -13.90
C ILE A 193 4.47 -28.44 -15.28
N ASN A 194 5.64 -27.81 -15.35
CA ASN A 194 6.34 -27.59 -16.62
C ASN A 194 7.35 -28.73 -16.89
N ALA A 195 7.71 -28.92 -18.17
CA ALA A 195 8.71 -29.90 -18.56
C ALA A 195 10.16 -29.48 -18.23
N ASP A 196 10.39 -28.19 -17.95
CA ASP A 196 11.70 -27.61 -17.57
C ASP A 196 11.96 -27.68 -16.05
N GLU A 197 11.27 -28.60 -15.38
CA GLU A 197 11.33 -28.82 -13.94
C GLU A 197 10.94 -27.63 -13.05
N THR A 198 10.06 -26.76 -13.56
CA THR A 198 9.46 -25.66 -12.82
C THR A 198 7.95 -25.83 -12.63
N VAL A 199 7.37 -25.12 -11.66
CA VAL A 199 5.92 -25.05 -11.45
C VAL A 199 5.47 -23.62 -11.68
N THR A 200 4.49 -23.44 -12.56
CA THR A 200 3.82 -22.14 -12.72
C THR A 200 2.64 -22.07 -11.76
N VAL A 201 2.57 -20.99 -10.98
CA VAL A 201 1.43 -20.66 -10.11
C VAL A 201 0.73 -19.43 -10.67
N PHE A 202 -0.58 -19.53 -10.83
CA PHE A 202 -1.45 -18.45 -11.25
C PHE A 202 -2.23 -17.92 -10.03
N THR A 203 -2.42 -16.61 -10.00
CA THR A 203 -3.18 -15.91 -8.97
C THR A 203 -3.85 -14.69 -9.61
N GLY A 204 -5.04 -14.35 -9.14
CA GLY A 204 -5.73 -13.10 -9.49
C GLY A 204 -5.37 -11.93 -8.56
N LYS A 205 -4.47 -12.14 -7.58
CA LYS A 205 -3.98 -11.09 -6.69
C LYS A 205 -2.67 -10.50 -7.21
N VAL A 206 -2.60 -9.17 -7.18
CA VAL A 206 -1.46 -8.42 -7.73
C VAL A 206 -0.40 -8.14 -6.68
N GLU A 207 0.87 -8.09 -7.10
CA GLU A 207 1.98 -7.61 -6.28
C GLU A 207 2.02 -6.08 -6.30
N ILE A 208 2.01 -5.49 -5.11
CA ILE A 208 1.96 -4.03 -4.86
C ILE A 208 2.97 -3.60 -3.78
N GLY A 209 3.90 -4.48 -3.44
CA GLY A 209 4.91 -4.31 -2.40
C GLY A 209 4.69 -5.14 -1.14
N GLN A 210 3.63 -5.95 -1.10
CA GLN A 210 3.22 -6.76 0.06
C GLN A 210 3.87 -8.15 0.12
N GLY A 211 4.55 -8.59 -0.95
CA GLY A 211 5.25 -9.88 -0.98
C GLY A 211 4.33 -11.08 -1.23
N ILE A 212 3.13 -10.85 -1.80
CA ILE A 212 2.15 -11.91 -2.06
C ILE A 212 2.70 -12.96 -3.02
N LYS A 213 3.50 -12.57 -4.02
CA LYS A 213 4.14 -13.52 -4.95
C LYS A 213 4.99 -14.55 -4.19
N THR A 214 5.74 -14.08 -3.19
CA THR A 214 6.59 -14.96 -2.38
C THR A 214 5.75 -15.85 -1.45
N ALA A 215 4.71 -15.29 -0.82
CA ALA A 215 3.83 -16.04 0.06
C ALA A 215 3.10 -17.19 -0.66
N VAL A 216 2.49 -16.93 -1.83
CA VAL A 216 1.83 -18.00 -2.61
C VAL A 216 2.82 -19.00 -3.18
N ALA A 217 4.05 -18.56 -3.52
CA ALA A 217 5.10 -19.46 -3.95
C ALA A 217 5.58 -20.38 -2.83
N GLN A 218 5.75 -19.87 -1.61
CA GLN A 218 6.07 -20.68 -0.43
C GLN A 218 4.98 -21.72 -0.14
N LEU A 219 3.71 -21.32 -0.19
CA LEU A 219 2.59 -22.23 0.03
C LEU A 219 2.53 -23.33 -1.04
N ALA A 220 2.73 -22.98 -2.33
CA ALA A 220 2.77 -23.97 -3.40
C ALA A 220 3.99 -24.91 -3.27
N ALA A 221 5.17 -24.36 -2.97
CA ALA A 221 6.40 -25.13 -2.79
C ALA A 221 6.30 -26.11 -1.61
N GLU A 222 5.75 -25.64 -0.49
CA GLU A 222 5.47 -26.44 0.70
C GLU A 222 4.55 -27.61 0.35
N GLU A 223 3.38 -27.33 -0.23
CA GLU A 223 2.40 -28.37 -0.49
C GLU A 223 2.92 -29.37 -1.54
N LEU A 224 3.67 -28.93 -2.55
CA LEU A 224 4.22 -29.78 -3.62
C LEU A 224 5.54 -30.49 -3.26
N ASP A 225 6.16 -30.23 -2.10
CA ASP A 225 7.52 -30.75 -1.79
C ASP A 225 8.57 -30.40 -2.86
N VAL A 226 8.56 -29.16 -3.36
CA VAL A 226 9.56 -28.64 -4.31
C VAL A 226 10.33 -27.45 -3.74
N ALA A 227 11.55 -27.23 -4.22
CA ALA A 227 12.30 -26.04 -3.84
C ALA A 227 11.55 -24.76 -4.28
N LEU A 228 11.58 -23.72 -3.43
CA LEU A 228 10.97 -22.41 -3.74
C LEU A 228 11.48 -21.84 -5.08
N SER A 229 12.75 -22.09 -5.42
CA SER A 229 13.37 -21.69 -6.68
C SER A 229 12.79 -22.36 -7.92
N ARG A 230 11.96 -23.40 -7.79
CA ARG A 230 11.21 -24.03 -8.90
C ARG A 230 9.87 -23.37 -9.17
N ILE A 231 9.37 -22.53 -8.27
CA ILE A 231 8.08 -21.87 -8.45
C ILE A 231 8.23 -20.59 -9.30
N ARG A 232 7.31 -20.38 -10.24
CA ARG A 232 7.16 -19.17 -11.05
C ARG A 232 5.75 -18.64 -10.87
N VAL A 233 5.61 -17.47 -10.27
CA VAL A 233 4.30 -16.82 -10.10
C VAL A 233 4.05 -15.85 -11.25
N VAL A 234 2.97 -16.05 -11.99
CA VAL A 234 2.60 -15.21 -13.14
C VAL A 234 1.92 -13.94 -12.63
N ALA A 235 2.28 -12.79 -13.20
CA ALA A 235 1.56 -11.55 -12.92
C ALA A 235 0.13 -11.64 -13.46
N VAL A 236 -0.83 -11.01 -12.77
CA VAL A 236 -2.24 -11.07 -13.17
C VAL A 236 -2.40 -10.61 -14.61
N ASP A 237 -3.01 -11.48 -15.42
CA ASP A 237 -3.28 -11.28 -16.82
C ASP A 237 -4.72 -11.74 -17.06
N THR A 238 -5.57 -10.85 -17.60
CA THR A 238 -7.01 -11.12 -17.73
C THR A 238 -7.37 -12.26 -18.71
N GLU A 239 -6.40 -12.79 -19.46
CA GLU A 239 -6.54 -13.94 -20.35
C GLU A 239 -5.99 -15.25 -19.75
N LEU A 240 -5.13 -15.17 -18.73
CA LEU A 240 -4.41 -16.33 -18.19
C LEU A 240 -4.72 -16.64 -16.73
N SER A 241 -5.07 -15.64 -15.93
CA SER A 241 -5.20 -15.75 -14.48
C SER A 241 -6.65 -16.02 -14.05
N PRO A 242 -6.89 -16.55 -12.84
CA PRO A 242 -8.24 -16.59 -12.29
C PRO A 242 -8.72 -15.18 -11.90
N ASP A 243 -10.02 -14.89 -12.03
CA ASP A 243 -10.60 -13.65 -11.54
C ASP A 243 -10.82 -13.72 -10.02
N GLU A 244 -9.89 -13.14 -9.27
CA GLU A 244 -10.01 -12.98 -7.81
C GLU A 244 -10.49 -11.58 -7.41
N GLY A 245 -10.99 -10.78 -8.35
CA GLY A 245 -11.37 -9.39 -8.15
C GLY A 245 -10.21 -8.48 -7.73
N THR A 246 -10.49 -7.46 -6.92
CA THR A 246 -9.47 -6.48 -6.49
C THR A 246 -8.58 -7.04 -5.37
N THR A 247 -7.30 -6.71 -5.42
CA THR A 247 -6.36 -6.81 -4.29
C THR A 247 -6.65 -5.70 -3.30
N ALA A 248 -7.53 -5.94 -2.32
CA ALA A 248 -7.95 -4.96 -1.34
C ALA A 248 -8.37 -5.60 -0.02
N GLY A 249 -8.43 -4.81 1.05
CA GLY A 249 -8.99 -5.23 2.33
C GLY A 249 -8.14 -6.26 3.09
N SER A 250 -6.86 -6.39 2.75
CA SER A 250 -5.91 -7.37 3.29
C SER A 250 -6.27 -8.85 3.04
N MET A 251 -7.11 -9.18 2.07
CA MET A 251 -7.60 -10.56 1.87
C MET A 251 -6.69 -11.44 0.99
N SER A 252 -5.53 -10.98 0.54
CA SER A 252 -4.74 -11.70 -0.48
C SER A 252 -4.24 -13.07 -0.02
N VAL A 253 -3.60 -13.15 1.16
CA VAL A 253 -3.12 -14.44 1.70
C VAL A 253 -4.30 -15.28 2.20
N GLU A 254 -5.29 -14.66 2.86
CA GLU A 254 -6.51 -15.35 3.31
C GLU A 254 -7.22 -16.05 2.15
N ASN A 255 -7.39 -15.38 1.02
CA ASN A 255 -8.11 -15.93 -0.13
C ASN A 255 -7.18 -16.70 -1.07
N SER A 256 -6.27 -15.99 -1.75
CA SER A 256 -5.42 -16.58 -2.80
C SER A 256 -4.40 -17.55 -2.22
N GLY A 257 -3.83 -17.24 -1.05
CA GLY A 257 -2.94 -18.16 -0.35
C GLY A 257 -3.63 -19.49 -0.02
N SER A 258 -4.83 -19.43 0.55
CA SER A 258 -5.65 -20.63 0.82
C SER A 258 -6.03 -21.38 -0.47
N SER A 259 -6.39 -20.66 -1.54
CA SER A 259 -6.72 -21.25 -2.84
C SER A 259 -5.54 -21.98 -3.48
N VAL A 260 -4.38 -21.32 -3.56
CA VAL A 260 -3.14 -21.91 -4.11
C VAL A 260 -2.71 -23.11 -3.29
N ARG A 261 -2.77 -23.03 -1.95
CA ARG A 261 -2.46 -24.15 -1.06
C ARG A 261 -3.38 -25.36 -1.35
N GLN A 262 -4.68 -25.14 -1.47
CA GLN A 262 -5.64 -26.21 -1.79
C GLN A 262 -5.41 -26.79 -3.20
N ALA A 263 -5.17 -25.93 -4.20
CA ALA A 263 -4.86 -26.36 -5.56
C ALA A 263 -3.57 -27.20 -5.60
N ALA A 264 -2.54 -26.80 -4.84
CA ALA A 264 -1.27 -27.51 -4.74
C ALA A 264 -1.41 -28.87 -4.07
N ALA A 265 -2.23 -28.97 -3.03
CA ALA A 265 -2.55 -30.24 -2.38
C ALA A 265 -3.24 -31.21 -3.36
N GLU A 266 -4.22 -30.72 -4.14
CA GLU A 266 -4.93 -31.51 -5.17
C GLU A 266 -3.99 -31.94 -6.31
N ALA A 267 -3.13 -31.05 -6.78
CA ALA A 267 -2.11 -31.35 -7.79
C ALA A 267 -1.15 -32.45 -7.29
N ARG A 268 -0.61 -32.30 -6.06
CA ARG A 268 0.26 -33.32 -5.44
C ARG A 268 -0.46 -34.65 -5.33
N HIS A 269 -1.70 -34.65 -4.83
CA HIS A 269 -2.46 -35.88 -4.69
C HIS A 269 -2.65 -36.60 -6.03
N HIS A 270 -2.96 -35.86 -7.11
CA HIS A 270 -3.05 -36.44 -8.44
C HIS A 270 -1.72 -37.02 -8.93
N LEU A 271 -0.62 -36.27 -8.78
CA LEU A 271 0.72 -36.71 -9.19
C LEU A 271 1.18 -37.95 -8.42
N LEU A 272 0.86 -38.05 -7.13
CA LEU A 272 1.18 -39.24 -6.32
C LEU A 272 0.37 -40.48 -6.73
N ASN A 273 -0.90 -40.30 -7.15
CA ASN A 273 -1.66 -41.42 -7.71
C ASN A 273 -1.07 -41.90 -9.04
N LEU A 274 -0.70 -40.98 -9.94
CA LEU A 274 -0.02 -41.32 -11.19
C LEU A 274 1.33 -42.02 -10.92
N ALA A 275 2.09 -41.53 -9.95
CA ALA A 275 3.36 -42.13 -9.56
C ALA A 275 3.19 -43.53 -8.96
N HIS A 276 2.15 -43.74 -8.15
CA HIS A 276 1.85 -45.06 -7.59
C HIS A 276 1.58 -46.10 -8.69
N GLU A 277 0.84 -45.71 -9.73
CA GLU A 277 0.57 -46.55 -10.90
C GLU A 277 1.82 -46.79 -11.74
N GLU A 278 2.55 -45.72 -12.12
CA GLU A 278 3.78 -45.82 -12.95
C GLU A 278 4.87 -46.65 -12.27
N LEU A 279 5.03 -46.49 -10.96
CA LEU A 279 6.03 -47.23 -10.20
C LEU A 279 5.56 -48.63 -9.81
N GLU A 280 4.29 -48.98 -10.03
CA GLU A 280 3.63 -50.15 -9.41
C GLU A 280 3.96 -50.24 -7.90
N ALA A 281 3.90 -49.10 -7.20
CA ALA A 281 4.47 -48.94 -5.86
C ALA A 281 3.82 -49.86 -4.81
N GLU A 282 4.61 -50.32 -3.83
CA GLU A 282 4.13 -51.24 -2.79
C GLU A 282 3.42 -50.52 -1.64
N CYS A 283 3.70 -49.23 -1.44
CA CYS A 283 3.02 -48.39 -0.46
C CYS A 283 1.78 -47.69 -1.05
N THR A 284 0.93 -47.11 -0.20
CA THR A 284 -0.19 -46.28 -0.67
C THR A 284 0.33 -44.99 -1.34
N PRO A 285 -0.45 -44.34 -2.24
CA PRO A 285 -0.03 -43.09 -2.88
C PRO A 285 0.40 -42.00 -1.88
N GLY A 286 -0.28 -41.87 -0.75
CA GLY A 286 0.06 -40.90 0.29
C GLY A 286 1.32 -41.22 1.10
N ALA A 287 1.84 -42.45 1.01
CA ALA A 287 3.06 -42.89 1.68
C ALA A 287 4.31 -42.77 0.79
N LEU A 288 4.15 -42.37 -0.48
CA LEU A 288 5.28 -42.07 -1.36
C LEU A 288 6.07 -40.86 -0.82
N ALA A 289 7.40 -40.99 -0.80
CA ALA A 289 8.28 -39.91 -0.40
C ALA A 289 8.50 -38.95 -1.58
N VAL A 290 8.39 -37.64 -1.32
CA VAL A 290 8.69 -36.61 -2.31
C VAL A 290 9.82 -35.73 -1.80
N ALA A 291 10.84 -35.54 -2.63
CA ALA A 291 11.94 -34.60 -2.36
C ALA A 291 12.26 -33.84 -3.65
N ASP A 292 11.99 -32.55 -3.66
CA ASP A 292 12.19 -31.66 -4.81
C ASP A 292 11.53 -32.15 -6.11
N GLY A 293 10.33 -32.70 -5.98
CA GLY A 293 9.55 -33.29 -7.10
C GLY A 293 10.01 -34.68 -7.56
N LEU A 294 11.09 -35.24 -6.99
CA LEU A 294 11.45 -36.65 -7.13
C LEU A 294 10.57 -37.50 -6.20
N ILE A 295 9.86 -38.46 -6.75
CA ILE A 295 8.96 -39.37 -6.03
C ILE A 295 9.63 -40.71 -5.88
N THR A 296 9.68 -41.24 -4.67
CA THR A 296 10.28 -42.54 -4.34
C THR A 296 9.28 -43.40 -3.59
N ASP A 297 9.12 -44.66 -4.01
CA ASP A 297 8.51 -45.70 -3.19
C ASP A 297 9.52 -46.13 -2.11
N PRO A 298 9.27 -45.83 -0.81
CA PRO A 298 10.23 -46.15 0.24
C PRO A 298 10.41 -47.65 0.48
N VAL A 299 9.51 -48.49 -0.05
CA VAL A 299 9.57 -49.96 0.11
C VAL A 299 10.42 -50.58 -1.00
N SER A 300 10.07 -50.31 -2.27
CA SER A 300 10.77 -50.91 -3.42
C SER A 300 12.00 -50.12 -3.87
N GLY A 301 12.12 -48.84 -3.49
CA GLY A 301 13.18 -47.93 -3.93
C GLY A 301 13.02 -47.42 -5.36
N ARG A 302 11.91 -47.74 -6.04
CA ARG A 302 11.62 -47.25 -7.40
C ARG A 302 11.32 -45.75 -7.40
N GLN A 303 11.70 -45.07 -8.47
CA GLN A 303 11.65 -43.61 -8.56
C GLN A 303 11.08 -43.10 -9.88
N THR A 304 10.36 -41.98 -9.80
CA THR A 304 9.92 -41.15 -10.93
C THR A 304 9.90 -39.69 -10.48
N SER A 305 9.43 -38.75 -11.30
CA SER A 305 9.32 -37.34 -10.92
C SER A 305 8.04 -36.71 -11.48
N TYR A 306 7.64 -35.58 -10.89
CA TYR A 306 6.55 -34.76 -11.44
C TYR A 306 6.75 -34.43 -12.92
N TRP A 307 7.99 -34.11 -13.29
CA TRP A 307 8.37 -33.67 -14.62
C TRP A 307 8.30 -34.81 -15.63
N ALA A 308 8.79 -36.00 -15.26
CA ALA A 308 8.73 -37.19 -16.09
C ALA A 308 7.29 -37.70 -16.28
N LEU A 309 6.46 -37.63 -15.24
CA LEU A 309 5.07 -38.09 -15.27
C LEU A 309 4.14 -37.13 -16.04
N PHE A 310 4.31 -35.83 -15.83
CA PHE A 310 3.26 -34.86 -16.14
C PHE A 310 3.74 -33.59 -16.86
N GLY A 311 5.05 -33.34 -16.94
CA GLY A 311 5.62 -32.08 -17.43
C GLY A 311 4.98 -31.59 -18.74
N GLY A 312 4.32 -30.43 -18.69
CA GLY A 312 3.66 -29.79 -19.84
C GLY A 312 2.24 -30.27 -20.17
N GLN A 313 1.69 -31.23 -19.42
CA GLN A 313 0.33 -31.72 -19.58
C GLN A 313 -0.69 -30.85 -18.82
N ARG A 314 -1.98 -30.99 -19.18
CA ARG A 314 -3.11 -30.35 -18.49
C ARG A 314 -3.78 -31.35 -17.55
N PHE A 315 -4.17 -30.90 -16.36
CA PHE A 315 -4.89 -31.72 -15.38
C PHE A 315 -6.29 -32.06 -15.84
N GLY A 316 -6.97 -31.15 -16.55
CA GLY A 316 -8.29 -31.37 -17.12
C GLY A 316 -9.35 -31.76 -16.08
N ARG A 317 -9.20 -31.28 -14.83
CA ARG A 317 -10.04 -31.70 -13.71
C ARG A 317 -10.26 -30.59 -12.68
N PRO A 318 -11.42 -30.61 -11.98
CA PRO A 318 -11.71 -29.62 -10.96
C PRO A 318 -11.01 -29.94 -9.63
N ILE A 319 -10.76 -28.90 -8.86
CA ILE A 319 -10.40 -28.92 -7.44
C ILE A 319 -11.67 -29.24 -6.64
N THR A 320 -11.62 -30.29 -5.82
CA THR A 320 -12.79 -30.82 -5.13
C THR A 320 -12.90 -30.33 -3.68
N GLY A 321 -11.77 -29.99 -3.06
CA GLY A 321 -11.68 -29.65 -1.64
C GLY A 321 -11.71 -30.87 -0.73
N SER A 322 -11.71 -32.09 -1.28
CA SER A 322 -11.69 -33.34 -0.51
C SER A 322 -10.28 -33.71 -0.03
N VAL A 323 -9.25 -33.35 -0.80
CA VAL A 323 -7.85 -33.51 -0.42
C VAL A 323 -7.49 -32.52 0.68
N GLN A 324 -6.99 -33.03 1.80
CA GLN A 324 -6.54 -32.18 2.90
C GLN A 324 -5.13 -31.65 2.63
N PRO A 325 -4.90 -30.32 2.70
CA PRO A 325 -3.56 -29.76 2.69
C PRO A 325 -2.71 -30.29 3.87
N LYS A 326 -1.38 -30.19 3.75
CA LYS A 326 -0.45 -30.61 4.81
C LYS A 326 -0.74 -29.91 6.12
N GLN A 327 -0.73 -30.66 7.22
CA GLN A 327 -0.82 -30.10 8.56
C GLN A 327 0.43 -29.26 8.88
N PHE A 328 0.29 -28.30 9.79
CA PHE A 328 1.35 -27.32 10.08
C PHE A 328 2.61 -27.95 10.70
N ASP A 329 2.50 -29.11 11.34
CA ASP A 329 3.63 -29.87 11.89
C ASP A 329 4.50 -30.53 10.82
N ALA A 330 3.99 -30.64 9.58
CA ALA A 330 4.71 -31.14 8.42
C ALA A 330 5.35 -30.01 7.58
N HIS A 331 5.20 -28.74 7.98
CA HIS A 331 5.71 -27.60 7.21
C HIS A 331 7.22 -27.41 7.38
N ASN A 332 7.92 -27.16 6.26
CA ASN A 332 9.36 -26.88 6.24
C ASN A 332 9.71 -25.46 5.73
N LEU A 333 8.85 -24.88 4.89
CA LEU A 333 8.99 -23.57 4.24
C LEU A 333 8.01 -22.53 4.79
N VAL A 334 6.78 -22.93 5.13
CA VAL A 334 5.79 -22.05 5.77
C VAL A 334 6.28 -21.71 7.18
N GLY A 335 6.21 -20.42 7.53
CA GLY A 335 6.77 -19.89 8.78
C GLY A 335 8.24 -19.50 8.70
N GLN A 336 8.94 -19.81 7.59
CA GLN A 336 10.32 -19.39 7.37
C GLN A 336 10.40 -18.01 6.70
N ALA A 337 11.44 -17.25 7.04
CA ALA A 337 11.75 -15.93 6.47
C ALA A 337 12.40 -16.05 5.07
N ALA A 338 11.68 -16.68 4.13
CA ALA A 338 12.18 -16.81 2.76
C ALA A 338 12.34 -15.42 2.11
N LYS A 339 13.46 -15.20 1.43
CA LYS A 339 13.74 -13.95 0.71
C LYS A 339 12.72 -13.77 -0.42
N ARG A 340 12.25 -12.53 -0.57
CA ARG A 340 11.27 -12.20 -1.61
C ARG A 340 11.81 -12.37 -3.03
N LEU A 341 11.00 -13.01 -3.87
CA LEU A 341 11.35 -13.38 -5.25
C LEU A 341 11.43 -12.19 -6.21
N ASP A 342 10.76 -11.08 -5.90
CA ASP A 342 10.69 -9.88 -6.75
C ASP A 342 11.80 -8.85 -6.47
N LEU A 343 12.55 -9.01 -5.37
CA LEU A 343 13.54 -8.01 -4.94
C LEU A 343 14.82 -7.94 -5.76
N PRO A 344 15.40 -9.04 -6.30
CA PRO A 344 16.66 -8.95 -7.03
C PRO A 344 16.64 -7.90 -8.13
N ALA A 345 15.58 -7.87 -8.94
CA ALA A 345 15.40 -6.89 -10.01
C ALA A 345 15.29 -5.44 -9.49
N LYS A 346 14.61 -5.24 -8.36
CA LYS A 346 14.40 -3.92 -7.76
C LYS A 346 15.70 -3.35 -7.16
N VAL A 347 16.50 -4.22 -6.54
CA VAL A 347 17.79 -3.86 -5.94
C VAL A 347 18.82 -3.47 -6.98
N THR A 348 18.83 -4.17 -8.12
CA THR A 348 19.84 -3.97 -9.17
C THR A 348 19.39 -2.97 -10.22
N GLY A 349 18.20 -2.39 -10.10
CA GLY A 349 17.66 -1.40 -11.05
C GLY A 349 17.09 -1.99 -12.34
N ALA A 350 16.94 -3.31 -12.43
CA ALA A 350 16.32 -3.94 -13.58
C ALA A 350 14.84 -3.52 -13.74
N PRO A 351 14.28 -3.50 -14.97
CA PRO A 351 12.90 -3.10 -15.21
C PRO A 351 11.92 -3.90 -14.35
N SER A 352 11.22 -3.20 -13.46
CA SER A 352 10.33 -3.84 -12.46
C SER A 352 8.96 -3.19 -12.38
N PHE A 353 8.81 -1.98 -12.95
CA PHE A 353 7.59 -1.18 -12.83
C PHE A 353 7.02 -0.85 -14.20
N VAL A 354 5.72 -0.53 -14.26
CA VAL A 354 5.08 -0.03 -15.49
C VAL A 354 5.81 1.21 -16.06
N HIS A 355 6.43 2.02 -15.19
CA HIS A 355 7.24 3.18 -15.58
C HIS A 355 8.51 2.83 -16.38
N ASP A 356 8.99 1.60 -16.24
CA ASP A 356 10.22 1.08 -16.86
C ASP A 356 9.92 0.29 -18.14
N LEU A 357 8.65 -0.06 -18.39
CA LEU A 357 8.24 -0.86 -19.52
C LEU A 357 8.69 -0.20 -20.83
N THR A 358 9.30 -0.99 -21.71
CA THR A 358 9.75 -0.55 -23.02
C THR A 358 9.24 -1.57 -24.03
N LEU A 359 8.39 -1.11 -24.96
CA LEU A 359 7.86 -1.91 -26.06
C LEU A 359 8.42 -1.43 -27.40
N PRO A 360 8.47 -2.28 -28.44
CA PRO A 360 8.90 -1.86 -29.76
C PRO A 360 8.09 -0.66 -30.27
N ASN A 361 8.78 0.35 -30.81
CA ASN A 361 8.20 1.58 -31.36
C ASN A 361 7.32 2.37 -30.36
N MET A 362 7.47 2.20 -29.05
CA MET A 362 6.64 2.89 -28.06
C MET A 362 6.75 4.43 -28.18
N ALA A 363 5.62 5.13 -28.04
CA ALA A 363 5.53 6.58 -27.93
C ALA A 363 5.22 7.00 -26.48
N HIS A 364 5.36 8.29 -26.17
CA HIS A 364 5.17 8.83 -24.82
C HIS A 364 4.04 9.86 -24.77
N GLY A 365 3.12 9.66 -23.84
CA GLY A 365 1.94 10.50 -23.62
C GLY A 365 2.02 11.34 -22.36
N ARG A 366 1.45 12.54 -22.43
CA ARG A 366 1.14 13.41 -21.28
C ARG A 366 -0.23 14.05 -21.46
N ILE A 367 -0.86 14.40 -20.35
CA ILE A 367 -2.19 15.03 -20.33
C ILE A 367 -2.14 16.39 -19.63
N VAL A 368 -3.05 17.27 -20.02
CA VAL A 368 -3.36 18.51 -19.31
C VAL A 368 -4.68 18.30 -18.61
N ARG A 369 -4.64 18.29 -17.27
CA ARG A 369 -5.86 18.22 -16.47
C ARG A 369 -6.57 19.58 -16.44
N PRO A 370 -7.92 19.60 -16.34
CA PRO A 370 -8.64 20.83 -16.07
C PRO A 370 -8.16 21.51 -14.77
N PRO A 371 -8.45 22.81 -14.55
CA PRO A 371 -8.13 23.48 -13.29
C PRO A 371 -9.09 23.11 -12.14
N SER A 372 -10.27 22.56 -12.43
CA SER A 372 -11.23 22.03 -11.45
C SER A 372 -12.10 20.94 -12.07
N TYR A 373 -12.81 20.15 -11.26
CA TYR A 373 -13.59 19.00 -11.72
C TYR A 373 -14.59 19.31 -12.85
N ASN A 374 -15.22 20.49 -12.80
CA ASN A 374 -16.27 20.91 -13.73
C ASN A 374 -15.80 21.87 -14.83
N ALA A 375 -14.50 22.22 -14.84
CA ALA A 375 -13.98 23.15 -15.83
C ALA A 375 -14.00 22.54 -17.24
N ARG A 376 -14.36 23.35 -18.23
CA ARG A 376 -14.46 22.97 -19.64
C ARG A 376 -13.38 23.64 -20.48
N LEU A 377 -12.74 22.88 -21.36
CA LEU A 377 -11.73 23.40 -22.28
C LEU A 377 -12.41 24.16 -23.41
N VAL A 378 -12.11 25.45 -23.52
CA VAL A 378 -12.62 26.32 -24.59
C VAL A 378 -11.72 26.21 -25.81
N SER A 379 -10.45 26.55 -25.65
CA SER A 379 -9.45 26.61 -26.72
C SER A 379 -8.04 26.39 -26.19
N PHE A 380 -7.11 26.15 -27.10
CA PHE A 380 -5.67 26.11 -26.86
C PHE A 380 -4.96 26.42 -28.19
N ASP A 381 -3.67 26.75 -28.13
CA ASP A 381 -2.84 27.02 -29.33
C ASP A 381 -2.23 25.71 -29.85
N GLU A 382 -2.96 25.04 -30.75
CA GLU A 382 -2.55 23.75 -31.32
C GLU A 382 -1.32 23.88 -32.22
N GLU A 383 -1.25 24.91 -33.07
CA GLU A 383 -0.15 25.12 -34.00
C GLU A 383 1.18 25.31 -33.27
N ARG A 384 1.19 26.09 -32.17
CA ARG A 384 2.38 26.28 -31.33
C ARG A 384 2.93 24.95 -30.81
N VAL A 385 2.06 24.05 -30.37
CA VAL A 385 2.48 22.78 -29.77
C VAL A 385 2.83 21.75 -30.84
N ALA A 386 2.08 21.70 -31.95
CA ALA A 386 2.35 20.79 -33.06
C ALA A 386 3.71 21.07 -33.73
N ALA A 387 4.18 22.33 -33.69
CA ALA A 387 5.49 22.73 -34.20
C ALA A 387 6.67 22.31 -33.29
N MET A 388 6.41 21.80 -32.08
CA MET A 388 7.48 21.38 -31.17
C MET A 388 8.17 20.09 -31.65
N PRO A 389 9.45 19.87 -31.30
CA PRO A 389 10.19 18.69 -31.74
C PRO A 389 9.58 17.37 -31.24
N GLY A 390 9.43 16.41 -32.15
CA GLY A 390 9.04 15.04 -31.84
C GLY A 390 7.56 14.84 -31.46
N ILE A 391 6.70 15.84 -31.69
CA ILE A 391 5.26 15.70 -31.47
C ILE A 391 4.65 14.85 -32.58
N LEU A 392 3.96 13.79 -32.16
CA LEU A 392 3.30 12.83 -33.05
C LEU A 392 1.82 13.16 -33.21
N HIS A 393 1.15 13.53 -32.11
CA HIS A 393 -0.27 13.87 -32.12
C HIS A 393 -0.64 14.73 -30.91
N ILE A 394 -1.58 15.67 -31.08
CA ILE A 394 -2.30 16.32 -29.98
C ILE A 394 -3.72 15.76 -29.97
N VAL A 395 -4.20 15.26 -28.84
CA VAL A 395 -5.50 14.59 -28.73
C VAL A 395 -6.45 15.48 -27.92
N ARG A 396 -7.54 15.93 -28.55
CA ARG A 396 -8.68 16.57 -27.88
C ARG A 396 -9.93 15.72 -28.06
N ASN A 397 -10.62 15.44 -26.97
CA ASN A 397 -11.97 14.87 -26.97
C ASN A 397 -12.77 15.59 -25.87
N GLY A 398 -13.59 16.57 -26.26
CA GLY A 398 -14.22 17.48 -25.30
C GLY A 398 -13.18 18.31 -24.54
N SER A 399 -13.14 18.11 -23.23
CA SER A 399 -12.17 18.71 -22.28
C SER A 399 -10.99 17.80 -21.94
N PHE A 400 -10.97 16.55 -22.42
CA PHE A 400 -9.78 15.73 -22.37
C PHE A 400 -8.75 16.27 -23.38
N LEU A 401 -7.57 16.64 -22.87
CA LEU A 401 -6.46 17.17 -23.66
C LEU A 401 -5.17 16.43 -23.33
N GLY A 402 -4.52 15.88 -24.35
CA GLY A 402 -3.21 15.24 -24.20
C GLY A 402 -2.34 15.40 -25.44
N VAL A 403 -1.08 15.01 -25.30
CA VAL A 403 -0.08 15.04 -26.36
C VAL A 403 0.68 13.72 -26.37
N ILE A 404 1.06 13.29 -27.56
CA ILE A 404 1.88 12.12 -27.81
C ILE A 404 3.15 12.58 -28.53
N ALA A 405 4.30 12.16 -28.02
CA ALA A 405 5.61 12.48 -28.59
C ALA A 405 6.48 11.22 -28.74
N GLU A 406 7.57 11.34 -29.50
CA GLU A 406 8.55 10.27 -29.67
C GLU A 406 9.33 9.98 -28.39
N ARG A 407 9.61 11.01 -27.58
CA ARG A 407 10.41 10.93 -26.36
C ARG A 407 9.65 11.47 -25.15
N GLU A 408 9.99 10.96 -23.96
CA GLU A 408 9.29 11.32 -22.73
C GLU A 408 9.43 12.80 -22.37
N GLU A 409 10.64 13.36 -22.47
CA GLU A 409 10.92 14.77 -22.19
C GLU A 409 10.25 15.72 -23.20
N GLN A 410 10.05 15.28 -24.45
CA GLN A 410 9.31 16.04 -25.46
C GLN A 410 7.82 16.11 -25.11
N ALA A 411 7.23 15.00 -24.66
CA ALA A 411 5.85 14.96 -24.20
C ALA A 411 5.64 15.87 -22.97
N ILE A 412 6.62 15.93 -22.05
CA ILE A 412 6.58 16.83 -20.88
C ILE A 412 6.63 18.30 -21.32
N ALA A 413 7.56 18.66 -22.21
CA ALA A 413 7.68 20.03 -22.71
C ALA A 413 6.40 20.48 -23.44
N ALA A 414 5.84 19.62 -24.30
CA ALA A 414 4.60 19.92 -25.01
C ALA A 414 3.38 20.01 -24.08
N ARG A 415 3.31 19.16 -23.05
CA ARG A 415 2.28 19.28 -22.00
C ARG A 415 2.37 20.62 -21.27
N ALA A 416 3.57 21.08 -20.94
CA ALA A 416 3.76 22.38 -20.31
C ALA A 416 3.27 23.52 -21.22
N ALA A 417 3.61 23.48 -22.51
CA ALA A 417 3.13 24.45 -23.49
C ALA A 417 1.60 24.42 -23.65
N LEU A 418 0.98 23.23 -23.70
CA LEU A 418 -0.49 23.09 -23.71
C LEU A 418 -1.14 23.65 -22.45
N HIS A 419 -0.56 23.37 -21.27
CA HIS A 419 -1.09 23.88 -20.01
C HIS A 419 -1.06 25.42 -19.96
N GLU A 420 -0.03 26.05 -20.50
CA GLU A 420 0.07 27.52 -20.57
C GLU A 420 -0.94 28.17 -21.52
N CYS A 421 -1.22 27.53 -22.67
CA CYS A 421 -2.10 28.11 -23.69
C CYS A 421 -3.56 27.64 -23.60
N ALA A 422 -3.88 26.67 -22.74
CA ALA A 422 -5.24 26.18 -22.55
C ALA A 422 -6.13 27.20 -21.82
N VAL A 423 -7.27 27.49 -22.43
CA VAL A 423 -8.29 28.39 -21.89
C VAL A 423 -9.46 27.57 -21.37
N TRP A 424 -9.83 27.80 -20.11
CA TRP A 424 -10.86 27.04 -19.40
C TRP A 424 -12.00 27.95 -18.92
N GLU A 425 -13.22 27.43 -18.88
CA GLU A 425 -14.38 28.10 -18.30
C GLU A 425 -15.14 27.20 -17.32
N GLY A 426 -16.07 27.77 -16.53
CA GLY A 426 -16.97 27.00 -15.67
C GLY A 426 -16.34 26.40 -14.40
N ALA A 427 -15.16 26.86 -13.99
CA ALA A 427 -14.53 26.41 -12.76
C ALA A 427 -15.37 26.79 -11.53
N THR A 428 -15.69 25.80 -10.70
CA THR A 428 -16.46 25.99 -9.46
C THR A 428 -15.49 26.18 -8.30
N ALA A 429 -15.75 27.16 -7.43
CA ALA A 429 -14.93 27.38 -6.25
C ALA A 429 -15.12 26.28 -5.21
N LEU A 430 -14.02 25.84 -4.60
CA LEU A 430 -14.05 24.98 -3.42
C LEU A 430 -14.49 25.78 -2.17
N PRO A 431 -14.98 25.11 -1.11
CA PRO A 431 -15.23 25.77 0.17
C PRO A 431 -13.93 26.33 0.76
N ALA A 432 -14.06 27.29 1.69
CA ALA A 432 -12.92 27.74 2.48
C ALA A 432 -12.42 26.60 3.39
N PRO A 433 -11.11 26.33 3.47
CA PRO A 433 -10.58 25.17 4.20
C PRO A 433 -10.94 25.17 5.69
N GLU A 434 -11.02 26.34 6.33
CA GLU A 434 -11.45 26.49 7.73
C GLU A 434 -12.90 26.05 7.98
N ALA A 435 -13.74 26.03 6.95
CA ALA A 435 -15.15 25.63 7.03
C ALA A 435 -15.37 24.13 6.75
N LEU A 436 -14.32 23.33 6.57
CA LEU A 436 -14.42 21.92 6.15
C LEU A 436 -15.35 21.09 7.05
N TYR A 437 -15.16 21.17 8.37
CA TYR A 437 -15.91 20.35 9.33
C TYR A 437 -17.33 20.88 9.55
N ASP A 438 -17.50 22.19 9.56
CA ASP A 438 -18.83 22.81 9.63
C ASP A 438 -19.67 22.47 8.40
N LEU A 439 -19.04 22.47 7.21
CA LEU A 439 -19.68 22.04 5.97
C LEU A 439 -20.14 20.59 6.10
N LEU A 440 -19.28 19.67 6.53
CA LEU A 440 -19.62 18.25 6.70
C LEU A 440 -20.80 18.04 7.67
N LEU A 441 -20.85 18.79 8.78
CA LEU A 441 -21.96 18.72 9.74
C LEU A 441 -23.27 19.32 9.21
N SER A 442 -23.19 20.30 8.31
CA SER A 442 -24.36 21.01 7.76
C SER A 442 -25.02 20.32 6.58
N GLN A 443 -24.31 19.39 5.91
CA GLN A 443 -24.83 18.68 4.75
C GLN A 443 -25.93 17.68 5.13
N PRO A 444 -26.90 17.40 4.23
CA PRO A 444 -27.82 16.29 4.40
C PRO A 444 -27.06 14.96 4.49
N THR A 445 -27.43 14.13 5.45
CA THR A 445 -26.82 12.82 5.69
C THR A 445 -27.81 11.68 5.55
N GLN A 446 -27.29 10.50 5.20
CA GLN A 446 -27.98 9.23 5.43
C GLN A 446 -27.48 8.65 6.74
N ASP A 447 -28.39 8.52 7.70
CA ASP A 447 -28.08 8.13 9.06
C ASP A 447 -28.40 6.64 9.26
N HIS A 448 -27.44 5.90 9.82
CA HIS A 448 -27.59 4.47 10.06
C HIS A 448 -27.05 4.06 11.43
N LEU A 449 -27.83 3.24 12.13
CA LEU A 449 -27.34 2.50 13.29
C LEU A 449 -26.37 1.41 12.82
N ILE A 450 -25.29 1.19 13.57
CA ILE A 450 -24.36 0.08 13.35
C ILE A 450 -24.64 -1.03 14.37
N VAL A 451 -24.93 -2.23 13.86
CA VAL A 451 -25.13 -3.45 14.65
C VAL A 451 -24.22 -4.54 14.08
N ASP A 452 -23.36 -5.12 14.93
CA ASP A 452 -22.38 -6.14 14.58
C ASP A 452 -21.53 -5.76 13.36
N GLY A 453 -21.06 -4.51 13.38
CA GLY A 453 -20.27 -3.91 12.31
C GLY A 453 -20.99 -3.67 10.99
N ALA A 454 -22.31 -3.86 10.87
CA ALA A 454 -23.08 -3.60 9.66
C ALA A 454 -24.09 -2.46 9.85
N LEU A 455 -24.51 -1.84 8.74
CA LEU A 455 -25.65 -0.92 8.75
C LEU A 455 -26.92 -1.70 9.14
N SER A 456 -27.70 -1.11 10.04
CA SER A 456 -29.02 -1.59 10.44
C SER A 456 -30.10 -0.59 10.04
N ASP A 457 -31.26 -1.12 9.65
CA ASP A 457 -32.47 -0.33 9.40
C ASP A 457 -33.32 -0.16 10.68
N GLU A 458 -32.82 -0.64 11.83
CA GLU A 458 -33.44 -0.41 13.14
C GLU A 458 -33.48 1.08 13.51
N PRO A 459 -34.50 1.55 14.25
CA PRO A 459 -34.55 2.92 14.72
C PRO A 459 -33.33 3.27 15.55
N ILE A 460 -32.71 4.42 15.26
CA ILE A 460 -31.59 4.93 16.06
C ILE A 460 -32.12 5.25 17.46
N PRO A 461 -31.64 4.59 18.52
CA PRO A 461 -32.09 4.84 19.88
C PRO A 461 -31.62 6.23 20.33
N SER A 462 -32.42 6.89 21.17
CA SER A 462 -31.98 8.09 21.87
C SER A 462 -30.88 7.74 22.88
N ILE A 463 -29.92 8.65 23.07
CA ILE A 463 -28.94 8.54 24.14
C ILE A 463 -29.68 8.58 25.48
N GLN A 464 -29.58 7.50 26.26
CA GLN A 464 -30.15 7.42 27.61
C GLN A 464 -29.12 7.94 28.61
N GLN A 465 -29.50 8.92 29.44
CA GLN A 465 -28.69 9.28 30.60
C GLN A 465 -28.93 8.25 31.70
N THR A 466 -27.85 7.63 32.15
CA THR A 466 -27.89 6.77 33.33
C THR A 466 -27.79 7.63 34.59
N HIS A 467 -28.67 7.40 35.57
CA HIS A 467 -28.56 8.07 36.87
C HIS A 467 -27.35 7.51 37.63
N GLU A 468 -26.65 8.36 38.39
CA GLU A 468 -25.49 7.98 39.23
C GLU A 468 -24.21 7.57 38.48
N THR A 469 -24.08 7.95 37.21
CA THR A 469 -22.85 7.76 36.42
C THR A 469 -22.11 9.06 36.16
N ARG A 470 -20.83 8.95 35.79
CA ARG A 470 -20.00 10.06 35.32
C ARG A 470 -19.94 10.03 33.80
N THR A 471 -20.61 10.97 33.14
CA THR A 471 -20.56 11.12 31.68
C THR A 471 -19.31 11.88 31.23
N LEU A 472 -18.64 11.35 30.20
CA LEU A 472 -17.56 12.02 29.48
C LEU A 472 -17.93 12.17 28.00
N SER A 473 -17.37 13.17 27.33
CA SER A 473 -17.55 13.36 25.88
C SER A 473 -16.32 13.98 25.24
N ALA A 474 -16.05 13.61 23.99
CA ALA A 474 -14.92 14.11 23.20
C ALA A 474 -15.27 14.10 21.71
N THR A 475 -14.73 15.05 20.95
CA THR A 475 -14.86 15.08 19.48
C THR A 475 -13.49 14.96 18.83
N TYR A 476 -13.37 14.09 17.84
CA TYR A 476 -12.14 13.83 17.10
C TYR A 476 -12.31 14.17 15.61
N TYR A 477 -11.23 14.64 14.98
CA TYR A 477 -11.24 15.17 13.62
C TYR A 477 -10.14 14.53 12.77
N ARG A 478 -10.51 14.15 11.54
CA ARG A 478 -9.61 13.68 10.48
C ARG A 478 -9.73 14.56 9.24
N PRO A 479 -8.64 15.03 8.62
CA PRO A 479 -8.68 15.81 7.38
C PRO A 479 -8.65 14.88 6.16
N TYR A 480 -8.66 15.48 4.96
CA TYR A 480 -8.37 14.72 3.75
C TYR A 480 -6.91 14.28 3.71
N HIS A 481 -6.66 13.04 3.30
CA HIS A 481 -5.30 12.52 3.10
C HIS A 481 -5.12 11.98 1.68
N MET A 482 -3.88 12.01 1.22
CA MET A 482 -3.46 11.57 -0.10
C MET A 482 -2.80 10.20 -0.03
N HIS A 483 -2.97 9.33 -1.04
CA HIS A 483 -2.22 8.07 -1.09
C HIS A 483 -0.72 8.37 -1.24
N GLY A 484 -0.37 9.36 -2.06
CA GLY A 484 0.98 9.90 -2.18
C GLY A 484 1.91 8.84 -2.76
N ALA A 485 1.55 8.25 -3.91
CA ALA A 485 2.41 7.28 -4.58
C ALA A 485 3.76 7.92 -4.94
N LEU A 486 4.87 7.22 -4.71
CA LEU A 486 6.20 7.81 -4.83
C LEU A 486 6.55 8.17 -6.29
N GLY A 487 6.12 7.33 -7.23
CA GLY A 487 6.06 7.64 -8.65
C GLY A 487 4.61 7.98 -9.03
N PRO A 488 4.36 8.96 -9.92
CA PRO A 488 3.01 9.30 -10.33
C PRO A 488 2.38 8.12 -11.07
N SER A 489 1.06 8.06 -11.14
CA SER A 489 0.34 7.01 -11.85
C SER A 489 0.82 6.90 -13.31
N ALA A 490 1.00 5.67 -13.79
CA ALA A 490 1.44 5.37 -15.15
C ALA A 490 0.73 4.16 -15.75
N ALA A 491 0.58 4.12 -17.07
CA ALA A 491 0.11 2.97 -17.82
C ALA A 491 0.73 2.97 -19.22
N VAL A 492 0.73 1.80 -19.86
CA VAL A 492 0.99 1.67 -21.29
C VAL A 492 -0.25 1.09 -21.95
N ALA A 493 -0.66 1.62 -23.09
CA ALA A 493 -1.78 1.06 -23.85
C ALA A 493 -1.41 0.90 -25.33
N GLN A 494 -1.97 -0.11 -25.98
CA GLN A 494 -1.83 -0.36 -27.41
C GLN A 494 -3.19 -0.74 -27.99
N TRP A 495 -3.58 -0.05 -29.05
CA TRP A 495 -4.77 -0.34 -29.85
C TRP A 495 -4.32 -0.87 -31.21
N ASP A 496 -4.72 -2.08 -31.60
CA ASP A 496 -4.33 -2.64 -32.91
C ASP A 496 -5.38 -2.42 -34.02
N GLY A 497 -6.54 -1.84 -33.68
CA GLY A 497 -7.68 -1.67 -34.58
C GLY A 497 -8.90 -2.52 -34.19
N GLU A 498 -8.70 -3.56 -33.39
CA GLU A 498 -9.75 -4.46 -32.88
C GLU A 498 -9.66 -4.69 -31.37
N LYS A 499 -8.44 -4.89 -30.86
CA LYS A 499 -8.15 -5.19 -29.45
C LYS A 499 -7.35 -4.07 -28.79
N MET A 500 -7.74 -3.76 -27.56
CA MET A 500 -7.02 -2.83 -26.66
C MET A 500 -6.24 -3.64 -25.62
N THR A 501 -4.92 -3.51 -25.61
CA THR A 501 -4.07 -4.06 -24.54
C THR A 501 -3.61 -2.93 -23.62
N VAL A 502 -3.74 -3.11 -22.31
CA VAL A 502 -3.38 -2.12 -21.30
C VAL A 502 -2.50 -2.76 -20.23
N TRP A 503 -1.26 -2.27 -20.11
CA TRP A 503 -0.37 -2.56 -18.99
C TRP A 503 -0.57 -1.51 -17.90
N SER A 504 -1.07 -1.92 -16.74
CA SER A 504 -1.41 -1.02 -15.63
C SER A 504 -0.96 -1.60 -14.30
N HIS A 505 -0.73 -0.71 -13.32
CA HIS A 505 -0.48 -1.07 -11.92
C HIS A 505 -1.76 -1.09 -11.07
N THR A 506 -2.93 -1.17 -11.71
CA THR A 506 -4.21 -1.32 -11.04
C THR A 506 -4.24 -2.48 -10.04
N GLN A 507 -4.96 -2.30 -8.94
CA GLN A 507 -5.20 -3.37 -7.97
C GLN A 507 -6.24 -4.39 -8.46
N GLY A 508 -6.99 -4.09 -9.52
CA GLY A 508 -8.06 -4.95 -10.04
C GLY A 508 -8.10 -4.95 -11.56
N PRO A 509 -7.25 -5.77 -12.23
CA PRO A 509 -7.24 -5.88 -13.69
C PRO A 509 -8.60 -6.22 -14.32
N TYR A 510 -9.34 -7.19 -13.76
CA TYR A 510 -10.68 -7.55 -14.22
C TYR A 510 -11.71 -6.42 -14.03
N PRO A 511 -11.84 -5.81 -12.83
CA PRO A 511 -12.65 -4.60 -12.66
C PRO A 511 -12.29 -3.46 -13.62
N LEU A 512 -10.99 -3.21 -13.86
CA LEU A 512 -10.54 -2.18 -14.79
C LEU A 512 -10.97 -2.51 -16.22
N ARG A 513 -10.79 -3.76 -16.69
CA ARG A 513 -11.26 -4.22 -18.00
C ARG A 513 -12.74 -3.93 -18.18
N ALA A 514 -13.54 -4.28 -17.18
CA ALA A 514 -14.99 -4.06 -17.21
C ALA A 514 -15.37 -2.57 -17.18
N ALA A 515 -14.60 -1.72 -16.49
CA ALA A 515 -14.82 -0.28 -16.44
C ALA A 515 -14.38 0.45 -17.73
N LEU A 516 -13.34 -0.05 -18.42
CA LEU A 516 -12.86 0.50 -19.69
C LEU A 516 -13.83 0.23 -20.85
N ALA A 517 -14.45 -0.95 -20.89
CA ALA A 517 -15.35 -1.39 -21.97
C ALA A 517 -16.42 -0.37 -22.38
N PRO A 518 -17.28 0.14 -21.47
CA PRO A 518 -18.32 1.10 -21.86
C PRO A 518 -17.75 2.44 -22.31
N VAL A 519 -16.62 2.90 -21.74
CA VAL A 519 -16.00 4.19 -22.09
C VAL A 519 -15.32 4.12 -23.47
N LEU A 520 -14.68 2.99 -23.78
CA LEU A 520 -14.00 2.79 -25.07
C LEU A 520 -14.96 2.36 -26.18
N GLY A 521 -16.17 1.88 -25.83
CA GLY A 521 -17.12 1.30 -26.77
C GLY A 521 -16.66 -0.05 -27.34
N LEU A 522 -15.96 -0.85 -26.51
CA LEU A 522 -15.42 -2.16 -26.88
C LEU A 522 -16.06 -3.26 -26.04
N ALA A 523 -16.17 -4.46 -26.62
CA ALA A 523 -16.52 -5.66 -25.87
C ALA A 523 -15.39 -6.02 -24.89
N GLN A 524 -15.71 -6.63 -23.74
CA GLN A 524 -14.70 -6.92 -22.70
C GLN A 524 -13.63 -7.89 -23.19
N GLU A 525 -14.00 -8.86 -24.03
CA GLU A 525 -13.10 -9.81 -24.69
C GLU A 525 -12.08 -9.14 -25.62
N ASN A 526 -12.38 -7.92 -26.10
CA ASN A 526 -11.48 -7.11 -26.90
C ASN A 526 -10.62 -6.16 -26.06
N ILE A 527 -10.64 -6.31 -24.73
CA ILE A 527 -9.78 -5.55 -23.81
C ILE A 527 -8.95 -6.54 -22.98
N HIS A 528 -7.64 -6.41 -23.06
CA HIS A 528 -6.68 -7.22 -22.31
C HIS A 528 -5.94 -6.33 -21.32
N VAL A 529 -6.08 -6.62 -20.02
CA VAL A 529 -5.37 -5.90 -18.97
C VAL A 529 -4.30 -6.78 -18.37
N ILE A 530 -3.06 -6.30 -18.41
CA ILE A 530 -1.87 -6.99 -17.89
C ILE A 530 -1.34 -6.19 -16.71
N HIS A 531 -1.27 -6.82 -15.54
CA HIS A 531 -0.70 -6.18 -14.36
C HIS A 531 0.80 -5.97 -14.50
N GLN A 532 1.26 -4.78 -14.17
CA GLN A 532 2.65 -4.41 -13.99
C GLN A 532 2.80 -3.76 -12.61
N GLU A 533 3.91 -3.97 -11.91
CA GLU A 533 4.05 -3.38 -10.57
C GLU A 533 4.14 -1.85 -10.65
N GLY A 534 3.59 -1.18 -9.63
CA GLY A 534 3.55 0.28 -9.53
C GLY A 534 4.38 0.82 -8.37
N ALA A 535 4.39 2.14 -8.23
CA ALA A 535 5.11 2.85 -7.17
C ALA A 535 4.37 2.86 -5.82
N GLY A 536 3.70 1.75 -5.48
CA GLY A 536 2.74 1.65 -4.38
C GLY A 536 1.36 2.20 -4.75
N CYS A 537 0.30 1.66 -4.12
CA CYS A 537 -1.09 2.07 -4.36
C CYS A 537 -1.77 2.64 -3.11
N TYR A 538 -1.64 1.96 -1.96
CA TYR A 538 -2.20 2.36 -0.66
C TYR A 538 -3.72 2.57 -0.66
N GLY A 539 -4.42 1.88 -1.57
CA GLY A 539 -5.83 2.11 -1.86
C GLY A 539 -6.06 2.37 -3.34
N HIS A 540 -7.15 3.04 -3.69
CA HIS A 540 -7.47 3.44 -5.05
C HIS A 540 -6.80 4.78 -5.38
N ASN A 541 -5.50 4.76 -5.71
CA ASN A 541 -4.83 5.91 -6.31
C ASN A 541 -5.21 6.05 -7.81
N GLY A 542 -4.50 6.88 -8.57
CA GLY A 542 -4.76 7.14 -9.99
C GLY A 542 -4.50 6.00 -10.99
N ALA A 543 -4.22 4.76 -10.53
CA ALA A 543 -3.85 3.63 -11.39
C ALA A 543 -4.91 3.25 -12.43
N ASP A 544 -6.19 3.34 -12.05
CA ASP A 544 -7.31 3.04 -12.94
C ASP A 544 -7.55 4.21 -13.91
N ASP A 545 -7.42 5.45 -13.42
CA ASP A 545 -7.63 6.67 -14.20
C ASP A 545 -6.56 6.83 -15.32
N VAL A 546 -5.29 6.60 -14.98
CA VAL A 546 -4.17 6.69 -15.92
C VAL A 546 -4.26 5.64 -17.03
N ALA A 547 -4.87 4.48 -16.74
CA ALA A 547 -5.09 3.43 -17.71
C ALA A 547 -6.08 3.87 -18.80
N LEU A 548 -7.15 4.58 -18.43
CA LEU A 548 -8.05 5.19 -19.40
C LEU A 548 -7.35 6.30 -20.19
N ASP A 549 -6.59 7.18 -19.53
CA ASP A 549 -5.84 8.23 -20.23
C ASP A 549 -4.92 7.63 -21.32
N ALA A 550 -4.18 6.56 -20.98
CA ALA A 550 -3.29 5.86 -21.90
C ALA A 550 -4.07 5.24 -23.06
N ALA A 551 -5.19 4.57 -22.77
CA ALA A 551 -6.04 3.95 -23.80
C ALA A 551 -6.63 4.97 -24.78
N LEU A 552 -7.06 6.14 -24.28
CA LEU A 552 -7.57 7.23 -25.13
C LEU A 552 -6.49 7.80 -26.05
N LEU A 553 -5.25 7.96 -25.58
CA LEU A 553 -4.14 8.37 -26.44
C LEU A 553 -3.73 7.28 -27.44
N ALA A 554 -3.68 6.02 -27.02
CA ALA A 554 -3.31 4.90 -27.89
C ALA A 554 -4.25 4.76 -29.10
N ARG A 555 -5.53 5.12 -28.97
CA ARG A 555 -6.49 5.14 -30.09
C ARG A 555 -6.09 6.11 -31.22
N ALA A 556 -5.33 7.15 -30.92
CA ALA A 556 -4.84 8.10 -31.92
C ALA A 556 -3.65 7.57 -32.73
N LEU A 557 -3.01 6.47 -32.30
CA LEU A 557 -1.88 5.84 -32.99
C LEU A 557 -2.04 4.30 -33.08
N PRO A 558 -2.98 3.78 -33.89
CA PRO A 558 -3.17 2.34 -34.04
C PRO A 558 -1.87 1.59 -34.38
N GLY A 559 -1.66 0.45 -33.72
CA GLY A 559 -0.48 -0.40 -33.84
C GLY A 559 0.72 0.04 -32.99
N ARG A 560 0.75 1.29 -32.48
CA ARG A 560 1.88 1.84 -31.72
C ARG A 560 1.55 1.94 -30.22
N PRO A 561 2.31 1.30 -29.31
CA PRO A 561 2.09 1.46 -27.87
C PRO A 561 2.35 2.89 -27.40
N VAL A 562 1.53 3.39 -26.47
CA VAL A 562 1.70 4.72 -25.84
C VAL A 562 1.88 4.55 -24.34
N SER A 563 3.04 4.97 -23.83
CA SER A 563 3.33 5.06 -22.39
C SER A 563 2.92 6.42 -21.85
N LEU A 564 1.95 6.43 -20.93
CA LEU A 564 1.48 7.64 -20.26
C LEU A 564 1.85 7.61 -18.78
N LYS A 565 2.40 8.72 -18.30
CA LYS A 565 2.68 8.95 -16.87
C LYS A 565 2.14 10.32 -16.50
N TRP A 566 1.51 10.41 -15.33
CA TRP A 566 1.10 11.69 -14.77
C TRP A 566 2.31 12.54 -14.36
N MET A 567 2.15 13.85 -14.31
CA MET A 567 3.08 14.72 -13.58
C MET A 567 2.83 14.60 -12.07
N ARG A 568 3.81 14.94 -11.24
CA ARG A 568 3.63 14.96 -9.77
C ARG A 568 2.44 15.84 -9.36
N THR A 569 2.31 17.00 -10.00
CA THR A 569 1.18 17.91 -9.79
C THR A 569 -0.16 17.27 -10.16
N ASP A 570 -0.21 16.45 -11.22
CA ASP A 570 -1.44 15.77 -11.63
C ASP A 570 -1.82 14.71 -10.59
N GLU A 571 -0.86 13.90 -10.11
CA GLU A 571 -1.09 12.93 -9.04
C GLU A 571 -1.65 13.61 -7.80
N HIS A 572 -0.95 14.62 -7.27
CA HIS A 572 -1.32 15.25 -6.00
C HIS A 572 -2.62 16.04 -6.05
N THR A 573 -3.07 16.48 -7.23
CA THR A 573 -4.30 17.29 -7.35
C THR A 573 -5.50 16.51 -7.87
N TRP A 574 -5.31 15.33 -8.48
CA TRP A 574 -6.39 14.54 -9.11
C TRP A 574 -6.53 13.10 -8.63
N GLU A 575 -5.58 12.56 -7.86
CA GLU A 575 -5.83 11.29 -7.16
C GLU A 575 -7.06 11.46 -6.24
N PRO A 576 -7.86 10.41 -6.05
CA PRO A 576 -8.97 10.52 -5.13
C PRO A 576 -8.45 10.47 -3.69
N TYR A 577 -8.96 11.28 -2.79
CA TYR A 577 -8.44 11.38 -1.41
C TYR A 577 -9.15 10.44 -0.42
N GLY A 578 -8.48 10.14 0.69
CA GLY A 578 -9.11 9.63 1.89
C GLY A 578 -10.02 10.71 2.53
N PRO A 579 -11.31 10.43 2.79
CA PRO A 579 -12.28 11.43 3.29
C PRO A 579 -11.97 12.12 4.62
N ALA A 580 -12.32 13.40 4.77
CA ALA A 580 -12.44 14.02 6.08
C ALA A 580 -13.54 13.36 6.93
N MET A 581 -13.36 13.31 8.25
CA MET A 581 -14.30 12.68 9.20
C MET A 581 -14.36 13.43 10.53
N ILE A 582 -15.50 13.34 11.21
CA ILE A 582 -15.73 13.83 12.58
C ILE A 582 -16.30 12.67 13.40
N LEU A 583 -15.79 12.47 14.62
CA LEU A 583 -16.26 11.45 15.54
C LEU A 583 -16.63 12.11 16.87
N LYS A 584 -17.92 12.05 17.23
CA LYS A 584 -18.39 12.50 18.54
C LYS A 584 -18.58 11.29 19.42
N MET A 585 -17.84 11.25 20.52
CA MET A 585 -17.81 10.16 21.48
C MET A 585 -18.45 10.61 22.78
N GLN A 586 -19.21 9.71 23.41
CA GLN A 586 -19.70 9.87 24.78
C GLN A 586 -19.75 8.51 25.47
N ALA A 587 -19.39 8.47 26.75
CA ALA A 587 -19.59 7.28 27.57
C ALA A 587 -19.90 7.65 29.01
N ASP A 588 -20.61 6.75 29.68
CA ASP A 588 -20.95 6.85 31.10
C ASP A 588 -20.11 5.83 31.89
N LEU A 589 -19.43 6.29 32.93
CA LEU A 589 -18.74 5.43 33.90
C LEU A 589 -19.62 5.22 35.14
N ASP A 590 -19.79 3.98 35.56
CA ASP A 590 -20.50 3.66 36.80
C ASP A 590 -19.66 3.96 38.06
N ALA A 591 -20.24 3.71 39.23
CA ALA A 591 -19.57 3.91 40.53
C ALA A 591 -18.32 3.03 40.73
N HIS A 592 -18.14 1.97 39.93
CA HIS A 592 -16.96 1.10 39.94
C HIS A 592 -15.95 1.47 38.84
N GLY A 593 -16.19 2.56 38.11
CA GLY A 593 -15.36 2.98 36.99
C GLY A 593 -15.46 2.06 35.77
N GLN A 594 -16.52 1.24 35.64
CA GLN A 594 -16.78 0.44 34.44
C GLN A 594 -17.63 1.24 33.45
N ILE A 595 -17.50 0.94 32.16
CA ILE A 595 -18.30 1.60 31.13
C ILE A 595 -19.72 1.04 31.17
N ALA A 596 -20.68 1.88 31.55
CA ALA A 596 -22.11 1.54 31.61
C ALA A 596 -22.80 1.73 30.25
N ALA A 597 -22.45 2.80 29.53
CA ALA A 597 -22.99 3.12 28.21
C ALA A 597 -21.90 3.70 27.29
N TRP A 598 -21.95 3.32 26.01
CA TRP A 598 -21.07 3.80 24.95
C TRP A 598 -21.88 4.39 23.80
N ASN A 599 -21.57 5.63 23.40
CA ASN A 599 -22.19 6.34 22.30
C ASN A 599 -21.13 6.89 21.34
N GLN A 600 -21.33 6.65 20.05
CA GLN A 600 -20.50 7.17 18.98
C GLN A 600 -21.36 7.65 17.81
N ASP A 601 -21.12 8.86 17.33
CA ASP A 601 -21.67 9.38 16.07
C ASP A 601 -20.50 9.77 15.16
N THR A 602 -20.42 9.15 13.98
CA THR A 602 -19.37 9.39 12.97
C THR A 602 -19.94 10.08 11.74
N TRP A 603 -19.48 11.29 11.42
CA TRP A 603 -19.77 11.96 10.14
C TRP A 603 -18.61 11.72 9.16
N SER A 604 -18.95 11.35 7.93
CA SER A 604 -17.96 11.08 6.89
C SER A 604 -18.54 11.33 5.50
N TYR A 605 -17.64 11.60 4.54
CA TYR A 605 -17.94 11.35 3.13
C TYR A 605 -17.64 9.89 2.75
N PRO A 606 -18.19 9.38 1.64
CA PRO A 606 -17.97 8.01 1.19
C PRO A 606 -16.50 7.68 0.90
N HIS A 607 -16.10 6.50 1.34
CA HIS A 607 -14.77 5.90 1.12
C HIS A 607 -14.74 4.98 -0.11
N SER A 608 -15.66 5.18 -1.06
CA SER A 608 -15.80 4.37 -2.27
C SER A 608 -15.97 5.25 -3.49
N GLY A 609 -15.03 5.13 -4.42
CA GLY A 609 -15.07 5.79 -5.73
C GLY A 609 -14.26 5.05 -6.78
N ARG A 610 -13.95 3.76 -6.56
CA ARG A 610 -13.23 2.93 -7.54
C ARG A 610 -14.14 2.66 -8.75
N PRO A 611 -13.64 2.73 -9.99
CA PRO A 611 -14.37 2.33 -11.18
C PRO A 611 -14.95 0.92 -11.05
N ARG A 612 -16.18 0.76 -11.53
CA ARG A 612 -16.92 -0.50 -11.59
C ARG A 612 -17.72 -0.52 -12.90
N ALA A 613 -18.25 -1.68 -13.26
CA ALA A 613 -19.08 -1.88 -14.44
C ALA A 613 -20.54 -1.43 -14.24
N ASP A 614 -20.83 -0.55 -13.27
CA ASP A 614 -22.18 -0.22 -12.89
C ASP A 614 -22.83 0.82 -13.81
N ALA A 615 -23.50 0.26 -14.82
CA ALA A 615 -24.39 0.91 -15.79
C ALA A 615 -23.71 1.81 -16.83
N ALA A 616 -24.21 1.76 -18.06
CA ALA A 616 -23.72 2.53 -19.21
C ALA A 616 -23.84 4.07 -19.05
N GLU A 617 -24.49 4.53 -17.97
CA GLU A 617 -24.82 5.94 -17.74
C GLU A 617 -23.84 6.67 -16.79
N SER A 618 -22.90 5.95 -16.16
CA SER A 618 -21.90 6.56 -15.27
C SER A 618 -20.53 5.87 -15.34
N SER A 619 -19.45 6.57 -14.99
CA SER A 619 -18.10 6.00 -14.99
C SER A 619 -17.24 6.55 -13.87
N GLY A 620 -16.59 5.68 -13.10
CA GLY A 620 -15.64 6.08 -12.07
C GLY A 620 -14.27 6.50 -12.60
N LEU A 621 -14.02 6.32 -13.91
CA LEU A 621 -12.76 6.66 -14.56
C LEU A 621 -12.73 8.14 -14.90
N LEU A 622 -11.71 8.84 -14.40
CA LEU A 622 -11.65 10.30 -14.40
C LEU A 622 -11.82 10.94 -15.78
N ALA A 623 -11.09 10.46 -16.80
CA ALA A 623 -11.14 11.05 -18.13
C ALA A 623 -12.52 10.92 -18.81
N ALA A 624 -13.36 9.97 -18.37
CA ALA A 624 -14.71 9.81 -18.91
C ALA A 624 -15.60 11.03 -18.66
N TRP A 625 -15.33 11.79 -17.59
CA TRP A 625 -16.09 12.99 -17.22
C TRP A 625 -15.80 14.19 -18.14
N HIS A 626 -14.68 14.13 -18.86
CA HIS A 626 -14.16 15.23 -19.66
C HIS A 626 -14.24 14.95 -21.17
N LEU A 627 -14.84 13.83 -21.60
CA LEU A 627 -15.06 13.54 -23.01
C LEU A 627 -16.07 14.52 -23.64
N GLU A 628 -16.11 14.56 -24.98
CA GLU A 628 -17.07 15.36 -25.74
C GLU A 628 -18.52 14.98 -25.41
N THR A 629 -18.78 13.68 -25.27
CA THR A 629 -19.97 13.13 -24.63
C THR A 629 -19.58 12.68 -23.23
N PRO A 630 -19.65 13.56 -22.22
CA PRO A 630 -19.17 13.24 -20.88
C PRO A 630 -20.06 12.19 -20.23
N ILE A 631 -19.43 11.20 -19.60
CA ILE A 631 -20.10 10.21 -18.77
C ILE A 631 -19.99 10.69 -17.32
N SER A 632 -21.13 10.87 -16.65
CA SER A 632 -21.15 11.41 -15.30
C SER A 632 -20.42 10.52 -14.29
N PRO A 633 -19.85 11.09 -13.21
CA PRO A 633 -19.35 10.28 -12.09
C PRO A 633 -20.48 9.41 -11.50
N PRO A 634 -20.16 8.18 -11.02
CA PRO A 634 -21.17 7.29 -10.47
C PRO A 634 -21.78 7.89 -9.21
N PRO A 635 -23.08 7.65 -8.95
CA PRO A 635 -23.67 8.04 -7.68
C PRO A 635 -22.92 7.34 -6.55
N ARG A 636 -22.63 8.09 -5.49
CA ARG A 636 -21.89 7.52 -4.36
C ARG A 636 -22.75 6.48 -3.65
N ARG A 637 -22.22 5.27 -3.49
CA ARG A 637 -22.89 4.16 -2.82
C ARG A 637 -22.31 3.97 -1.43
N ILE A 638 -23.18 3.82 -0.43
CA ILE A 638 -22.77 3.37 0.90
C ILE A 638 -22.70 1.84 0.85
N PRO A 639 -21.51 1.23 1.02
CA PRO A 639 -21.42 -0.23 1.04
C PRO A 639 -22.18 -0.78 2.27
N ARG A 640 -22.99 -1.83 2.09
CA ARG A 640 -23.78 -2.46 3.18
C ARG A 640 -23.08 -3.64 3.88
N GLY A 641 -21.82 -3.94 3.52
CA GLY A 641 -21.08 -5.07 4.09
C GLY A 641 -20.52 -4.77 5.49
N ARG A 642 -20.28 -5.80 6.31
CA ARG A 642 -19.68 -5.62 7.65
C ARG A 642 -18.32 -4.91 7.59
N HIS A 643 -18.14 -3.93 8.45
CA HIS A 643 -16.92 -3.13 8.59
C HIS A 643 -16.38 -2.61 7.25
N THR A 644 -17.22 -1.88 6.52
CA THR A 644 -16.86 -1.27 5.23
C THR A 644 -16.99 0.24 5.28
N GLY A 645 -16.47 0.93 4.26
CA GLY A 645 -16.63 2.38 4.12
C GLY A 645 -16.16 3.19 5.34
N SER A 646 -16.97 4.18 5.70
CA SER A 646 -16.76 5.10 6.81
C SER A 646 -16.89 4.46 8.19
N TYR A 647 -17.71 3.41 8.33
CA TYR A 647 -17.99 2.72 9.60
C TYR A 647 -17.10 1.49 9.83
N ARG A 648 -16.07 1.29 9.01
CA ARG A 648 -15.06 0.25 9.27
C ARG A 648 -14.46 0.47 10.65
N ASN A 649 -14.47 -0.58 11.48
CA ASN A 649 -14.06 -0.55 12.90
C ASN A 649 -14.76 0.52 13.77
N ALA A 650 -15.88 1.11 13.35
CA ALA A 650 -16.70 1.97 14.21
C ALA A 650 -17.35 1.18 15.34
N ASP A 651 -17.54 -0.12 15.15
CA ASP A 651 -17.99 -1.03 16.20
C ASP A 651 -16.79 -1.53 17.03
N PRO A 652 -16.58 -1.03 18.25
CA PRO A 652 -15.47 -1.43 19.13
C PRO A 652 -15.54 -2.90 19.58
N LEU A 653 -14.37 -3.52 19.84
CA LEU A 653 -14.26 -4.89 20.36
C LEU A 653 -14.51 -5.03 21.86
N TYR A 654 -14.56 -3.93 22.59
CA TYR A 654 -14.81 -3.92 24.01
C TYR A 654 -16.27 -4.27 24.32
N VAL A 655 -16.48 -4.87 25.50
CA VAL A 655 -17.80 -5.28 25.96
C VAL A 655 -18.44 -4.13 26.74
N TYR A 656 -19.64 -3.73 26.31
CA TYR A 656 -20.43 -2.69 26.96
C TYR A 656 -21.83 -3.22 27.32
N PRO A 657 -22.39 -2.85 28.47
CA PRO A 657 -23.79 -3.14 28.80
C PRO A 657 -24.77 -2.47 27.81
N GLN A 658 -24.46 -1.24 27.39
CA GLN A 658 -25.24 -0.49 26.41
C GLN A 658 -24.32 0.15 25.36
N ARG A 659 -24.66 -0.01 24.07
CA ARG A 659 -23.88 0.49 22.94
C ARG A 659 -24.80 1.14 21.89
N ARG A 660 -24.46 2.36 21.46
CA ARG A 660 -25.04 3.07 20.32
C ARG A 660 -23.92 3.56 19.41
N VAL A 661 -23.87 3.08 18.19
CA VAL A 661 -22.91 3.51 17.17
C VAL A 661 -23.68 3.95 15.94
N VAL A 662 -23.55 5.21 15.53
CA VAL A 662 -24.28 5.78 14.40
C VAL A 662 -23.29 6.36 13.41
N VAL A 663 -23.58 6.15 12.13
CA VAL A 663 -22.85 6.78 11.04
C VAL A 663 -23.77 7.73 10.27
N HIS A 664 -23.25 8.92 9.98
CA HIS A 664 -23.89 9.98 9.22
C HIS A 664 -23.11 10.17 7.91
N GLU A 665 -23.62 9.64 6.80
CA GLU A 665 -22.94 9.66 5.50
C GLU A 665 -23.41 10.86 4.67
N ALA A 666 -22.50 11.81 4.44
CA ALA A 666 -22.72 12.97 3.57
C ALA A 666 -22.31 12.63 2.12
N ALA A 667 -23.20 12.81 1.15
CA ALA A 667 -22.93 12.39 -0.23
C ALA A 667 -21.96 13.31 -0.98
N ASP A 668 -21.97 14.61 -0.69
CA ASP A 668 -21.37 15.64 -1.55
C ASP A 668 -20.03 16.13 -1.00
N SER A 669 -19.00 15.29 -1.12
CA SER A 669 -17.64 15.69 -0.79
C SER A 669 -17.13 16.77 -1.76
N PRO A 670 -16.60 17.90 -1.28
CA PRO A 670 -16.01 18.93 -2.13
C PRO A 670 -14.80 18.42 -2.93
N LEU A 671 -14.09 17.42 -2.39
CA LEU A 671 -12.99 16.76 -3.08
C LEU A 671 -13.40 15.36 -3.56
N ARG A 672 -12.80 14.89 -4.66
CA ARG A 672 -12.93 13.51 -5.13
C ARG A 672 -12.36 12.58 -4.05
N THR A 673 -13.14 11.61 -3.57
CA THR A 673 -12.69 10.66 -2.55
C THR A 673 -12.82 9.22 -2.99
N SER A 674 -12.01 8.34 -2.40
CA SER A 674 -12.12 6.91 -2.61
C SER A 674 -11.45 6.14 -1.47
N SER A 675 -11.24 4.84 -1.69
CA SER A 675 -10.61 3.98 -0.70
C SER A 675 -9.15 4.37 -0.50
N MET A 676 -8.82 4.87 0.67
CA MET A 676 -7.45 4.93 1.22
C MET A 676 -7.25 3.74 2.15
N ARG A 677 -6.01 3.28 2.34
CA ARG A 677 -5.66 2.21 3.29
C ARG A 677 -6.37 2.43 4.63
N SER A 678 -6.98 1.38 5.17
CA SER A 678 -7.82 1.34 6.38
C SER A 678 -9.21 1.99 6.29
N LEU A 679 -9.55 2.74 5.24
CA LEU A 679 -10.82 3.49 5.12
C LEU A 679 -11.16 4.27 6.41
N GLY A 680 -12.40 4.19 6.89
CA GLY A 680 -12.82 4.82 8.15
C GLY A 680 -12.17 4.24 9.41
N ALA A 681 -11.56 3.06 9.36
CA ALA A 681 -10.96 2.40 10.55
C ALA A 681 -9.90 3.28 11.21
N TYR A 682 -9.12 3.99 10.41
CA TYR A 682 -8.08 4.89 10.90
C TYR A 682 -8.65 5.96 11.84
N ALA A 683 -9.76 6.60 11.47
CA ALA A 683 -10.38 7.63 12.30
C ALA A 683 -11.23 7.05 13.44
N ASN A 684 -11.97 5.96 13.18
CA ASN A 684 -12.79 5.29 14.19
C ASN A 684 -11.94 4.76 15.34
N VAL A 685 -10.86 4.03 15.04
CA VAL A 685 -9.97 3.51 16.08
C VAL A 685 -9.21 4.64 16.78
N PHE A 686 -8.83 5.72 16.07
CA PHE A 686 -8.28 6.91 16.72
C PHE A 686 -9.20 7.45 17.82
N GLY A 687 -10.49 7.69 17.50
CA GLY A 687 -11.46 8.18 18.46
C GLY A 687 -11.74 7.19 19.59
N ILE A 688 -11.96 5.91 19.26
CA ILE A 688 -12.23 4.84 20.23
C ILE A 688 -11.07 4.71 21.23
N GLU A 689 -9.85 4.52 20.75
CA GLU A 689 -8.69 4.20 21.59
C GLU A 689 -8.15 5.41 22.37
N SER A 690 -8.31 6.63 21.84
CA SER A 690 -8.00 7.84 22.61
C SER A 690 -9.03 8.04 23.72
N PHE A 691 -10.32 7.79 23.43
CA PHE A 691 -11.38 7.95 24.42
C PHE A 691 -11.36 6.85 25.49
N MET A 692 -10.98 5.61 25.13
CA MET A 692 -10.73 4.54 26.11
C MET A 692 -9.63 4.93 27.11
N ASP A 693 -8.59 5.64 26.67
CA ASP A 693 -7.54 6.16 27.55
C ASP A 693 -8.06 7.28 28.47
N GLU A 694 -8.88 8.19 27.94
CA GLU A 694 -9.56 9.22 28.74
C GLU A 694 -10.46 8.62 29.83
N LEU A 695 -11.23 7.58 29.49
CA LEU A 695 -12.11 6.86 30.41
C LEU A 695 -11.32 6.12 31.50
N ALA A 696 -10.21 5.46 31.14
CA ALA A 696 -9.35 4.77 32.10
C ALA A 696 -8.87 5.72 33.20
N LEU A 697 -8.35 6.89 32.82
CA LEU A 697 -7.87 7.89 33.79
C LEU A 697 -8.99 8.53 34.58
N ALA A 698 -10.16 8.77 33.96
CA ALA A 698 -11.33 9.26 34.67
C ALA A 698 -11.86 8.26 35.72
N ALA A 699 -11.68 6.96 35.48
CA ALA A 699 -11.95 5.88 36.42
C ALA A 699 -10.83 5.67 37.47
N GLY A 700 -9.67 6.33 37.31
CA GLY A 700 -8.50 6.13 38.16
C GLY A 700 -7.85 4.74 37.98
N VAL A 701 -7.94 4.17 36.78
CA VAL A 701 -7.41 2.85 36.43
C VAL A 701 -6.30 3.00 35.39
N ASP A 702 -5.30 2.12 35.44
CA ASP A 702 -4.26 2.08 34.42
C ASP A 702 -4.83 1.80 33.01
N PRO A 703 -4.41 2.53 31.96
CA PRO A 703 -4.94 2.35 30.61
C PRO A 703 -4.82 0.95 30.00
N VAL A 704 -3.79 0.16 30.35
CA VAL A 704 -3.68 -1.24 29.89
C VAL A 704 -4.67 -2.10 30.66
N ALA A 705 -4.66 -2.01 31.99
CA ALA A 705 -5.59 -2.75 32.84
C ALA A 705 -7.06 -2.48 32.47
N PHE A 706 -7.40 -1.22 32.21
CA PHE A 706 -8.74 -0.80 31.84
C PHE A 706 -9.23 -1.46 30.54
N ARG A 707 -8.37 -1.54 29.51
CA ARG A 707 -8.68 -2.26 28.26
C ARG A 707 -8.88 -3.74 28.51
N LEU A 708 -7.98 -4.37 29.28
CA LEU A 708 -8.06 -5.81 29.58
C LEU A 708 -9.33 -6.18 30.36
N HIS A 709 -9.79 -5.31 31.25
CA HIS A 709 -11.05 -5.50 31.99
C HIS A 709 -12.29 -5.51 31.08
N HIS A 710 -12.27 -4.72 30.00
CA HIS A 710 -13.39 -4.60 29.06
C HIS A 710 -13.27 -5.53 27.84
N LEU A 711 -12.36 -6.50 27.85
CA LEU A 711 -12.16 -7.48 26.77
C LEU A 711 -12.47 -8.89 27.22
N HIS A 712 -13.10 -9.68 26.35
CA HIS A 712 -13.22 -11.14 26.50
C HIS A 712 -12.32 -11.91 25.53
N ASP A 713 -11.97 -11.33 24.37
CA ASP A 713 -11.14 -11.98 23.35
C ASP A 713 -9.70 -12.19 23.84
N GLU A 714 -9.29 -13.46 23.97
CA GLU A 714 -7.96 -13.86 24.46
C GLU A 714 -6.83 -13.43 23.52
N ARG A 715 -7.07 -13.34 22.20
CA ARG A 715 -6.08 -12.88 21.22
C ARG A 715 -5.86 -11.37 21.31
N ALA A 716 -6.95 -10.63 21.50
CA ALA A 716 -6.89 -9.18 21.77
C ALA A 716 -6.08 -8.88 23.03
N LYS A 717 -6.32 -9.62 24.12
CA LYS A 717 -5.53 -9.51 25.36
C LYS A 717 -4.06 -9.83 25.12
N ALA A 718 -3.77 -10.93 24.44
CA ALA A 718 -2.41 -11.39 24.20
C ALA A 718 -1.55 -10.36 23.45
N VAL A 719 -2.10 -9.68 22.42
CA VAL A 719 -1.32 -8.65 21.70
C VAL A 719 -1.12 -7.38 22.53
N ILE A 720 -2.10 -6.97 23.35
CA ILE A 720 -1.96 -5.83 24.27
C ILE A 720 -0.88 -6.12 25.31
N GLU A 721 -0.93 -7.30 25.92
CA GLU A 721 0.03 -7.75 26.93
C GLU A 721 1.45 -7.88 26.35
N ALA A 722 1.59 -8.44 25.14
CA ALA A 722 2.88 -8.54 24.45
C ALA A 722 3.47 -7.14 24.15
N ALA A 723 2.67 -6.20 23.65
CA ALA A 723 3.13 -4.83 23.41
C ALA A 723 3.53 -4.12 24.73
N ALA A 724 2.71 -4.24 25.77
CA ALA A 724 2.98 -3.64 27.08
C ALA A 724 4.22 -4.23 27.76
N ALA A 725 4.43 -5.55 27.65
CA ALA A 725 5.61 -6.21 28.19
C ALA A 725 6.89 -5.77 27.46
N LYS A 726 6.88 -5.77 26.12
CA LYS A 726 8.06 -5.44 25.30
C LYS A 726 8.47 -3.97 25.39
N ILE A 727 7.51 -3.05 25.50
CA ILE A 727 7.82 -1.62 25.71
C ILE A 727 8.30 -1.32 27.14
N GLY A 728 8.01 -2.21 28.10
CA GLY A 728 8.23 -1.94 29.52
C GLY A 728 7.21 -0.94 30.06
N TRP A 729 5.92 -1.26 29.91
CA TRP A 729 4.82 -0.38 30.30
C TRP A 729 4.88 0.02 31.78
N ARG A 730 4.82 1.32 32.03
CA ARG A 730 4.78 1.89 33.38
C ARG A 730 3.34 2.18 33.78
N ALA A 731 2.78 1.33 34.63
CA ALA A 731 1.39 1.47 35.08
C ALA A 731 1.16 2.82 35.76
N ARG A 732 0.07 3.52 35.40
CA ARG A 732 -0.23 4.87 35.91
C ARG A 732 -1.71 5.22 35.81
N THR A 733 -2.17 6.09 36.70
CA THR A 733 -3.58 6.56 36.76
C THR A 733 -3.73 8.06 36.47
N ALA A 734 -2.64 8.74 36.12
CA ALA A 734 -2.57 10.13 35.72
C ALA A 734 -1.37 10.32 34.76
N PRO A 735 -1.37 11.36 33.91
CA PRO A 735 -0.22 11.65 33.05
C PRO A 735 1.01 11.99 33.88
N THR A 736 2.19 11.54 33.44
CA THR A 736 3.45 11.84 34.14
C THR A 736 3.85 13.32 34.04
N LYS A 737 3.47 14.00 32.95
CA LYS A 737 3.88 15.38 32.63
C LYS A 737 5.40 15.58 32.61
N ALA A 738 6.16 14.53 32.29
CA ALA A 738 7.62 14.51 32.34
C ALA A 738 8.30 14.88 31.01
N ASP A 739 7.56 15.44 30.05
CA ASP A 739 7.96 15.72 28.66
C ASP A 739 8.31 14.46 27.84
N HIS A 740 8.29 13.30 28.49
CA HIS A 740 8.43 11.96 27.94
C HIS A 740 7.25 11.11 28.41
N GLY A 741 6.56 10.46 27.47
CA GLY A 741 5.36 9.71 27.76
C GLY A 741 5.28 8.37 27.03
N GLN A 742 4.51 7.46 27.60
CA GLN A 742 4.12 6.20 26.98
C GLN A 742 2.65 6.27 26.51
N GLY A 743 2.33 5.59 25.42
CA GLY A 743 0.96 5.46 24.94
C GLY A 743 0.73 4.09 24.35
N ILE A 744 -0.49 3.57 24.45
CA ILE A 744 -0.87 2.30 23.86
C ILE A 744 -2.26 2.40 23.23
N ALA A 745 -2.46 1.67 22.15
CA ALA A 745 -3.74 1.47 21.50
C ALA A 745 -3.79 0.11 20.80
N PHE A 746 -4.99 -0.41 20.60
CA PHE A 746 -5.22 -1.72 20.00
C PHE A 746 -6.38 -1.71 19.00
N ALA A 747 -6.33 -2.57 18.00
CA ALA A 747 -7.49 -2.95 17.20
C ALA A 747 -7.31 -4.34 16.58
N GLN A 748 -8.42 -5.00 16.29
CA GLN A 748 -8.47 -6.04 15.28
C GLN A 748 -8.99 -5.43 13.98
N TYR A 749 -8.22 -5.55 12.89
CA TYR A 749 -8.65 -4.96 11.63
C TYR A 749 -9.97 -5.58 11.15
N LYS A 750 -10.97 -4.72 10.85
CA LYS A 750 -12.36 -5.11 10.51
C LYS A 750 -13.05 -6.04 11.53
N ASN A 751 -12.53 -6.17 12.74
CA ASN A 751 -12.95 -7.15 13.75
C ASN A 751 -12.98 -8.61 13.25
N ILE A 752 -12.23 -8.93 12.18
CA ILE A 752 -12.14 -10.28 11.63
C ILE A 752 -10.74 -10.64 11.08
N GLN A 753 -9.84 -9.66 10.96
CA GLN A 753 -8.48 -9.83 10.40
C GLN A 753 -7.42 -9.75 11.50
N CYS A 754 -6.17 -9.41 11.13
CA CYS A 754 -5.04 -9.31 12.05
C CYS A 754 -5.32 -8.39 13.24
N TYR A 755 -4.91 -8.86 14.43
CA TYR A 755 -4.90 -8.11 15.68
C TYR A 755 -3.60 -7.34 15.77
N ALA A 756 -3.64 -6.06 16.15
CA ALA A 756 -2.44 -5.25 16.33
C ALA A 756 -2.58 -4.33 17.55
N ALA A 757 -1.58 -4.36 18.43
CA ALA A 757 -1.37 -3.38 19.49
C ALA A 757 -0.11 -2.57 19.19
N ILE A 758 -0.18 -1.26 19.39
CA ILE A 758 0.94 -0.33 19.20
C ILE A 758 1.22 0.34 20.53
N ALA A 759 2.45 0.21 21.03
CA ALA A 759 2.94 0.95 22.17
C ALA A 759 4.04 1.93 21.72
N VAL A 760 3.95 3.18 22.18
CA VAL A 760 4.82 4.29 21.76
C VAL A 760 5.46 4.92 22.98
N GLU A 761 6.75 5.20 22.89
CA GLU A 761 7.46 6.19 23.71
C GLU A 761 7.73 7.43 22.86
N ALA A 762 7.29 8.59 23.35
CA ALA A 762 7.48 9.86 22.65
C ALA A 762 7.95 10.94 23.63
N SER A 763 8.75 11.87 23.10
CA SER A 763 9.11 13.12 23.76
C SER A 763 8.41 14.31 23.11
N VAL A 764 8.10 15.33 23.90
CA VAL A 764 7.42 16.55 23.44
C VAL A 764 8.19 17.77 23.92
N ASP A 765 8.68 18.57 22.98
CA ASP A 765 9.22 19.88 23.30
C ASP A 765 8.05 20.88 23.46
N ARG A 766 7.77 21.29 24.70
CA ARG A 766 6.69 22.24 25.01
C ARG A 766 6.90 23.63 24.41
N ALA A 767 8.13 24.02 24.09
CA ALA A 767 8.41 25.35 23.55
C ALA A 767 8.07 25.43 22.06
N SER A 768 8.30 24.35 21.31
CA SER A 768 8.05 24.28 19.87
C SER A 768 6.78 23.50 19.50
N GLY A 769 6.25 22.67 20.40
CA GLY A 769 5.22 21.68 20.12
C GLY A 769 5.74 20.45 19.34
N GLN A 770 7.05 20.33 19.13
CA GLN A 770 7.61 19.22 18.35
C GLN A 770 7.45 17.90 19.12
N ILE A 771 6.85 16.91 18.45
CA ILE A 771 6.80 15.52 18.91
C ILE A 771 7.97 14.77 18.29
N LYS A 772 8.69 14.00 19.09
CA LYS A 772 9.69 13.02 18.63
C LYS A 772 9.29 11.63 19.11
N LEU A 773 9.11 10.72 18.16
CA LEU A 773 8.90 9.31 18.45
C LEU A 773 10.27 8.70 18.76
N GLU A 774 10.42 8.13 19.96
CA GLU A 774 11.71 7.58 20.42
C GLU A 774 11.78 6.08 20.14
N ARG A 775 10.74 5.35 20.58
CA ARG A 775 10.68 3.89 20.50
C ARG A 775 9.24 3.44 20.29
N VAL A 776 9.06 2.41 19.47
CA VAL A 776 7.75 1.87 19.11
C VAL A 776 7.82 0.35 19.11
N VAL A 777 6.83 -0.24 19.76
CA VAL A 777 6.60 -1.69 19.77
C VAL A 777 5.28 -1.98 19.07
N ILE A 778 5.34 -2.90 18.11
CA ILE A 778 4.18 -3.46 17.42
C ILE A 778 4.01 -4.90 17.88
N ALA A 779 2.87 -5.26 18.45
CA ALA A 779 2.53 -6.67 18.69
C ALA A 779 1.37 -7.08 17.79
N ALA A 780 1.49 -8.20 17.08
CA ALA A 780 0.48 -8.62 16.12
C ALA A 780 0.22 -10.13 16.11
N ASP A 781 -1.05 -10.50 15.89
CA ASP A 781 -1.52 -11.87 15.71
C ASP A 781 -2.30 -11.96 14.39
N ALA A 782 -1.72 -12.68 13.41
CA ALA A 782 -2.25 -12.88 12.08
C ALA A 782 -2.71 -14.33 11.82
N GLY A 783 -2.91 -15.13 12.87
CA GLY A 783 -3.13 -16.57 12.73
C GLY A 783 -1.84 -17.29 12.34
N GLN A 784 -1.91 -18.25 11.41
CA GLN A 784 -0.71 -18.89 10.88
C GLN A 784 0.12 -17.91 10.05
N VAL A 785 1.41 -17.82 10.33
CA VAL A 785 2.34 -16.94 9.62
C VAL A 785 3.00 -17.70 8.46
N VAL A 786 2.79 -17.23 7.22
CA VAL A 786 3.45 -17.82 6.03
C VAL A 786 4.91 -17.38 5.92
N ASN A 787 5.17 -16.08 6.06
CA ASN A 787 6.50 -15.49 6.00
C ASN A 787 6.60 -14.40 7.08
N PRO A 788 7.36 -14.61 8.16
CA PRO A 788 7.40 -13.69 9.29
C PRO A 788 8.06 -12.35 8.94
N ASP A 789 9.09 -12.34 8.09
CA ASP A 789 9.71 -11.08 7.65
C ASP A 789 8.74 -10.26 6.78
N GLY A 790 8.06 -10.91 5.82
CA GLY A 790 7.04 -10.26 5.00
C GLY A 790 5.89 -9.67 5.82
N LEU A 791 5.44 -10.40 6.86
CA LEU A 791 4.45 -9.90 7.82
C LEU A 791 4.99 -8.69 8.59
N SER A 792 6.18 -8.79 9.19
CA SER A 792 6.78 -7.69 9.95
C SER A 792 6.95 -6.43 9.10
N ASN A 793 7.48 -6.58 7.89
CA ASN A 793 7.70 -5.47 6.97
C ASN A 793 6.38 -4.73 6.65
N GLN A 794 5.27 -5.45 6.46
CA GLN A 794 3.94 -4.82 6.29
C GLN A 794 3.46 -4.08 7.54
N LEU A 795 3.67 -4.64 8.73
CA LEU A 795 3.27 -4.02 10.00
C LEU A 795 4.07 -2.74 10.27
N GLU A 796 5.40 -2.80 10.11
CA GLU A 796 6.33 -1.66 10.23
C GLU A 796 5.94 -0.54 9.27
N GLY A 797 5.82 -0.84 7.97
CA GLY A 797 5.46 0.15 6.96
C GLY A 797 4.08 0.75 7.18
N GLY A 798 3.15 -0.05 7.71
CA GLY A 798 1.83 0.44 8.11
C GLY A 798 1.86 1.42 9.28
N PHE A 799 2.73 1.17 10.28
CA PHE A 799 2.96 2.09 11.37
C PHE A 799 3.58 3.40 10.85
N VAL A 800 4.65 3.32 10.06
CA VAL A 800 5.34 4.53 9.54
C VAL A 800 4.37 5.41 8.75
N GLN A 801 3.57 4.81 7.88
CA GLN A 801 2.59 5.53 7.07
C GLN A 801 1.54 6.23 7.95
N ALA A 802 1.02 5.54 8.98
CA ALA A 802 0.04 6.13 9.88
C ALA A 802 0.64 7.18 10.84
N ALA A 803 1.88 7.00 11.30
CA ALA A 803 2.60 8.01 12.07
C ALA A 803 2.80 9.28 11.24
N SER A 804 3.12 9.14 9.95
CA SER A 804 3.23 10.25 9.01
C SER A 804 1.89 10.99 8.84
N TRP A 805 0.77 10.27 8.65
CA TRP A 805 -0.58 10.86 8.66
C TRP A 805 -0.94 11.55 9.98
N THR A 806 -0.50 10.97 11.10
CA THR A 806 -0.82 11.48 12.43
C THR A 806 -0.05 12.74 12.74
N LEU A 807 1.18 12.90 12.25
CA LEU A 807 2.07 13.99 12.65
C LEU A 807 2.16 15.13 11.64
N LEU A 808 1.98 14.86 10.34
CA LEU A 808 2.38 15.79 9.27
C LEU A 808 1.30 16.03 8.22
N GLU A 809 0.56 15.00 7.81
CA GLU A 809 -0.10 15.05 6.52
C GLU A 809 -1.54 15.54 6.55
N GLU A 810 -1.86 16.49 5.69
CA GLU A 810 -3.22 16.92 5.37
C GLU A 810 -3.24 17.54 3.97
N VAL A 811 -4.26 17.20 3.17
CA VAL A 811 -4.41 17.76 1.82
C VAL A 811 -4.88 19.21 1.96
N GLN A 812 -4.03 20.14 1.54
CA GLN A 812 -4.33 21.57 1.55
C GLN A 812 -5.05 21.99 0.27
N PHE A 813 -6.00 22.91 0.42
CA PHE A 813 -6.74 23.51 -0.69
C PHE A 813 -7.22 24.91 -0.32
N ASP A 814 -7.49 25.71 -1.34
CA ASP A 814 -8.15 27.02 -1.22
C ASP A 814 -9.40 27.06 -2.10
N ARG A 815 -10.02 28.24 -2.26
CA ARG A 815 -11.22 28.42 -3.10
C ARG A 815 -10.99 28.10 -4.58
N HIS A 816 -9.74 28.06 -5.05
CA HIS A 816 -9.36 27.86 -6.45
C HIS A 816 -8.91 26.43 -6.75
N GLY A 817 -8.53 25.64 -5.74
CA GLY A 817 -8.19 24.23 -5.93
C GLY A 817 -7.26 23.68 -4.86
N ILE A 818 -6.70 22.50 -5.13
CA ILE A 818 -5.71 21.85 -4.28
C ILE A 818 -4.37 22.62 -4.33
N THR A 819 -3.77 22.85 -3.17
CA THR A 819 -2.48 23.56 -3.00
C THR A 819 -1.35 22.62 -2.56
N SER A 820 -1.67 21.45 -2.04
CA SER A 820 -0.73 20.32 -1.93
C SER A 820 -0.44 19.75 -3.32
N ARG A 821 0.57 20.27 -4.02
CA ARG A 821 0.88 19.95 -5.43
C ARG A 821 2.15 19.11 -5.62
N ASP A 822 2.94 18.98 -4.56
CA ASP A 822 4.24 18.29 -4.58
C ASP A 822 4.63 17.81 -3.16
N TRP A 823 5.87 17.39 -2.96
CA TRP A 823 6.34 16.86 -1.66
C TRP A 823 6.73 17.93 -0.65
N GLU A 824 6.93 19.17 -1.08
CA GLU A 824 7.17 20.30 -0.17
C GLU A 824 5.85 20.77 0.46
N THR A 825 4.80 20.85 -0.36
CA THR A 825 3.44 21.24 0.04
C THR A 825 2.60 20.10 0.63
N TYR A 826 3.14 18.87 0.62
CA TYR A 826 2.57 17.69 1.29
C TYR A 826 3.70 16.84 1.92
N PRO A 827 4.25 17.26 3.07
CA PRO A 827 5.38 16.59 3.68
C PRO A 827 4.99 15.23 4.27
N ILE A 828 5.88 14.25 4.13
CA ILE A 828 5.77 12.94 4.79
C ILE A 828 6.98 12.70 5.70
N LEU A 829 6.85 11.73 6.59
CA LEU A 829 7.88 11.38 7.57
C LEU A 829 9.18 10.93 6.88
N ARG A 830 10.32 11.42 7.38
CA ARG A 830 11.67 11.23 6.83
C ARG A 830 12.58 10.40 7.75
N PHE A 831 13.77 10.03 7.27
CA PHE A 831 14.73 9.20 8.01
C PHE A 831 15.07 9.75 9.41
N THR A 832 15.25 11.07 9.54
CA THR A 832 15.60 11.72 10.82
C THR A 832 14.49 11.66 11.86
N GLN A 833 13.25 11.37 11.44
CA GLN A 833 12.07 11.32 12.30
C GLN A 833 11.70 9.89 12.72
N MET A 834 12.50 8.89 12.34
CA MET A 834 12.16 7.50 12.57
C MET A 834 12.53 7.03 13.98
N PRO A 835 11.58 6.52 14.78
CA PRO A 835 11.87 5.85 16.05
C PRO A 835 12.61 4.54 15.84
N THR A 836 13.16 4.00 16.93
CA THR A 836 13.48 2.58 17.00
C THR A 836 12.18 1.78 16.90
N LEU A 837 12.12 0.81 15.98
CA LEU A 837 10.95 -0.02 15.71
C LEU A 837 11.24 -1.48 16.04
N GLU A 838 10.34 -2.10 16.82
CA GLU A 838 10.40 -3.50 17.21
C GLU A 838 9.04 -4.16 17.00
N THR A 839 9.03 -5.36 16.41
CA THR A 839 7.80 -6.12 16.16
C THR A 839 7.79 -7.45 16.92
N VAL A 840 6.68 -7.77 17.58
CA VAL A 840 6.41 -9.07 18.21
C VAL A 840 5.30 -9.75 17.44
N ILE A 841 5.60 -10.88 16.80
CA ILE A 841 4.64 -11.68 16.04
C ILE A 841 4.20 -12.85 16.91
N LEU A 842 2.92 -12.90 17.25
CA LEU A 842 2.29 -14.03 17.94
C LEU A 842 1.83 -15.03 16.87
N ASN A 843 2.61 -16.08 16.65
CA ASN A 843 2.29 -17.09 15.63
C ASN A 843 1.30 -18.12 16.18
N ARG A 844 0.31 -18.48 15.36
CA ARG A 844 -0.71 -19.49 15.66
C ARG A 844 -0.86 -20.45 14.49
N PRO A 845 0.06 -21.42 14.34
CA PRO A 845 0.13 -22.29 13.16
C PRO A 845 -1.13 -23.15 12.94
N GLU A 846 -1.94 -23.34 13.98
CA GLU A 846 -3.22 -24.05 13.96
C GLU A 846 -4.40 -23.23 13.42
N LEU A 847 -4.25 -21.90 13.27
CA LEU A 847 -5.32 -21.00 12.86
C LEU A 847 -5.22 -20.60 11.38
N PRO A 848 -6.34 -20.21 10.74
CA PRO A 848 -6.32 -19.67 9.38
C PRO A 848 -5.45 -18.42 9.23
N PHE A 849 -4.96 -18.17 8.02
CA PHE A 849 -4.27 -16.93 7.67
C PHE A 849 -5.19 -15.72 7.81
N LEU A 850 -4.71 -14.65 8.44
CA LEU A 850 -5.40 -13.36 8.49
C LEU A 850 -4.62 -12.28 7.72
N GLY A 851 -5.38 -11.36 7.15
CA GLY A 851 -4.88 -10.17 6.49
C GLY A 851 -4.26 -9.16 7.43
N SER A 852 -3.01 -8.77 7.17
CA SER A 852 -2.24 -7.86 8.03
C SER A 852 -1.92 -6.51 7.40
N GLY A 853 -2.15 -6.34 6.10
CA GLY A 853 -1.72 -5.16 5.34
C GLY A 853 -2.33 -3.83 5.79
N GLU A 854 -3.32 -3.82 6.68
CA GLU A 854 -3.98 -2.60 7.16
C GLU A 854 -4.16 -2.60 8.69
N ALA A 855 -3.40 -3.43 9.41
CA ALA A 855 -3.62 -3.68 10.84
C ALA A 855 -3.07 -2.56 11.74
N THR A 856 -1.85 -2.10 11.48
CA THR A 856 -1.13 -1.16 12.37
C THR A 856 -1.58 0.28 12.21
N GLN A 857 -2.15 0.65 11.06
CA GLN A 857 -2.58 2.01 10.79
C GLN A 857 -3.62 2.48 11.81
N ASN A 858 -4.55 1.60 12.17
CA ASN A 858 -5.73 1.94 12.95
C ASN A 858 -5.40 2.37 14.39
N PRO A 859 -4.61 1.59 15.18
CA PRO A 859 -4.25 1.98 16.55
C PRO A 859 -3.17 3.07 16.63
N THR A 860 -2.33 3.24 15.61
CA THR A 860 -1.20 4.19 15.62
C THR A 860 -1.54 5.61 16.09
N PRO A 861 -2.57 6.31 15.55
CA PRO A 861 -2.85 7.70 15.93
C PRO A 861 -3.19 7.86 17.40
N ALA A 862 -3.95 6.91 17.97
CA ALA A 862 -4.31 6.92 19.38
C ALA A 862 -3.10 6.57 20.28
N ALA A 863 -2.26 5.61 19.89
CA ALA A 863 -1.04 5.31 20.65
C ALA A 863 -0.12 6.54 20.75
N ILE A 864 0.04 7.30 19.67
CA ILE A 864 0.79 8.56 19.66
C ILE A 864 0.10 9.63 20.52
N ALA A 865 -1.22 9.82 20.35
CA ALA A 865 -1.98 10.81 21.12
C ALA A 865 -1.91 10.54 22.64
N ASN A 866 -2.01 9.27 23.04
CA ASN A 866 -1.93 8.85 24.43
C ASN A 866 -0.51 9.04 25.00
N ALA A 867 0.54 8.83 24.19
CA ALA A 867 1.93 9.11 24.59
C ALA A 867 2.16 10.61 24.80
N VAL A 868 1.62 11.46 23.93
CA VAL A 868 1.69 12.91 24.10
C VAL A 868 0.91 13.36 25.34
N PHE A 869 -0.28 12.83 25.55
CA PHE A 869 -1.06 13.14 26.75
C PHE A 869 -0.29 12.75 28.02
N ASP A 870 0.33 11.57 28.05
CA ASP A 870 1.16 11.16 29.19
C ASP A 870 2.35 12.11 29.41
N ALA A 871 3.01 12.53 28.32
CA ALA A 871 4.18 13.39 28.35
C ALA A 871 3.89 14.80 28.86
N VAL A 872 2.76 15.41 28.45
CA VAL A 872 2.52 16.84 28.70
C VAL A 872 1.17 17.19 29.31
N GLY A 873 0.23 16.24 29.41
CA GLY A 873 -1.08 16.40 30.03
C GLY A 873 -2.18 16.94 29.12
N VAL A 874 -1.93 17.09 27.81
CA VAL A 874 -2.88 17.69 26.85
C VAL A 874 -3.46 16.64 25.89
N ARG A 875 -4.76 16.72 25.60
CA ARG A 875 -5.46 15.77 24.73
C ARG A 875 -5.49 16.28 23.30
N LEU A 876 -4.77 15.62 22.42
CA LEU A 876 -4.80 15.92 20.99
C LEU A 876 -5.95 15.16 20.32
N ARG A 877 -6.92 15.90 19.75
CA ARG A 877 -8.12 15.30 19.15
C ARG A 877 -8.29 15.60 17.65
N GLN A 878 -7.42 16.42 17.07
CA GLN A 878 -7.41 16.70 15.63
C GLN A 878 -6.06 16.32 15.04
N ILE A 879 -6.07 15.34 14.13
CA ILE A 879 -4.89 15.02 13.32
C ILE A 879 -4.82 15.94 12.09
N PRO A 880 -3.62 16.17 11.52
CA PRO A 880 -2.31 15.87 12.10
C PRO A 880 -1.95 16.72 13.32
N PHE A 881 -1.13 16.16 14.21
CA PHE A 881 -0.53 16.78 15.39
C PHE A 881 0.69 17.61 15.01
N THR A 882 0.46 18.63 14.18
CA THR A 882 1.52 19.56 13.77
C THR A 882 2.07 20.30 14.98
N PRO A 883 3.36 20.72 14.96
CA PRO A 883 3.95 21.45 16.08
C PRO A 883 3.12 22.68 16.51
N ALA A 884 2.53 23.40 15.54
CA ALA A 884 1.65 24.53 15.80
C ALA A 884 0.38 24.14 16.59
N ARG A 885 -0.27 23.01 16.24
CA ARG A 885 -1.46 22.52 16.96
C ARG A 885 -1.10 22.03 18.35
N VAL A 886 0.01 21.29 18.48
CA VAL A 886 0.49 20.81 19.79
C VAL A 886 0.82 21.97 20.72
N LEU A 887 1.52 22.99 20.21
CA LEU A 887 1.87 24.18 20.99
C LEU A 887 0.63 24.94 21.46
N ALA A 888 -0.38 25.09 20.59
CA ALA A 888 -1.64 25.72 20.96
C ALA A 888 -2.36 24.98 22.11
N GLU A 889 -2.37 23.65 22.09
CA GLU A 889 -2.96 22.83 23.16
C GLU A 889 -2.13 22.86 24.46
N VAL A 890 -0.80 22.85 24.37
CA VAL A 890 0.08 23.01 25.54
C VAL A 890 -0.15 24.36 26.22
N GLN A 891 -0.27 25.43 25.45
CA GLN A 891 -0.53 26.78 25.96
C GLN A 891 -1.93 26.92 26.55
N SER A 892 -2.95 26.33 25.93
CA SER A 892 -4.33 26.36 26.45
C SER A 892 -4.45 25.56 27.74
N GLY A 893 -3.82 24.38 27.82
CA GLY A 893 -3.79 23.54 29.02
C GLY A 893 -3.10 24.23 30.21
N GLN A 894 -1.97 24.92 29.97
CA GLN A 894 -1.30 25.71 31.01
C GLN A 894 -2.14 26.87 31.53
N ALA A 895 -3.02 27.46 30.70
CA ALA A 895 -3.89 28.55 31.12
C ALA A 895 -5.11 28.09 31.94
N ALA A 896 -5.44 26.79 31.88
CA ALA A 896 -6.56 26.19 32.61
C ALA A 896 -6.17 25.60 33.98
N GLU A 897 -4.86 25.38 34.21
CA GLU A 897 -4.25 24.98 35.50
C GLU A 897 -3.93 26.21 36.38
#